data_AF-A0A6N2KL77-F1
#
_entry.id   AF-A0A6N2KL77-F1
#
_cell.length_a   1.000
_cell.length_b   1.000
_cell.length_c   1.000
_cell.angle_alpha   90.00
_cell.angle_beta   90.00
_cell.angle_gamma   90.00
#
_symmetry.space_group_name_H-M   'P 1'
#
loop_
_entity.id
_entity.type
_entity.pdbx_description
1 polymer ?
#
loop_
_entity_poly.entity_id
_entity_poly.type
_entity_poly.pdbx_seq_one_letter_code
_entity_poly.pdbx_strand_id
1 'polypeptide(L)'
;MTITIVSVKARQIFDSRGNPTVEADVTTSDGVLSRAAVPSGASTGVYEALELRDGGSDYLGKGVSKAVGNVNTIIGPALIGKDPTEQTAIDNLMVQQLDGTVNEWGWCKQKLGANAILAVSLAVCKAGAHAKGIPLYKHIANLAGNNSLVLPVPAFNVINGVHDSSNGSFLFQRGHEDGAEVYHHLKSVIKKKYGQDATNVGDEGGFAPNIQDNQEGLELLKTAIAKAGYTGKVVIGMDVAASEFYGTDKTYDLNFKEENNDGSKKITGDALKDLYKSFVSEYPIVSIEDPFDQDDWEHYAKLTAEIGEEVQIVGDDLLVTNPKRVEKAIKEKACNALLLKVNQIGSVTESIEAVKMSKRAGWGVMASHRSGETEDTFIADLSVGLATCLMTRMQEMSLDYHFTVEQEVGSSTYAFFGFNGTAGVWRIDALNEAGGWKDRTTVEDMDLAVRASLKGWKFLYLSSVKVKNELPSTLKAYRYQQHRWSCGPANLFRKMLMEIITNKKVTLWKKVHVIYSFFMVRKIVAHLVTFIFYCVVLPATVLVPEVEVPKWGAVYIPSIITILNAVGTPRSLHLLVFWILFENVMSLHRTKATFIGLLEAGRVNEWIHIANLAGNNSLVLPVPAFNVINGGSHAGNKLAMQEFMILPTGASSFKEAMKMGAEVYHHLKSVIKKKYGQDATNVGDEGGFAPNIQDNQEGLELLKTAIAKAGYTGKVVIGMDVAASEFYGTDKTYDLNFKEENNDGSKKITGDALKDLYKSFVSEYPIVSIEDPFDQDDWEHYAKLTAEIGEEVQIVGDDLLVTNPKRVEKAIKEKACNALLLKVNQIGSVTESIEAVKMSKRAGWGVMASHRSGETEDTFIADLSVGLATGQIKTGAPCRSERLAKYNQILRIEEELGADAVYAGANFRRPVEPY
;
A
#
# COMPACT_ATOMS: atom_id res chain seq x y z
N MET A 1 -32.84 -9.59 -18.09
CA MET A 1 -33.05 -8.61 -19.19
C MET A 1 -31.68 -8.20 -19.69
N THR A 2 -31.55 -7.79 -20.94
CA THR A 2 -30.33 -7.11 -21.41
C THR A 2 -30.20 -5.80 -20.64
N ILE A 3 -29.01 -5.50 -20.10
CA ILE A 3 -28.74 -4.23 -19.43
C ILE A 3 -28.41 -3.20 -20.52
N THR A 4 -29.00 -2.02 -20.46
CA THR A 4 -28.77 -0.96 -21.45
C THR A 4 -28.39 0.36 -20.78
N ILE A 5 -27.65 1.20 -21.50
CA ILE A 5 -27.32 2.56 -21.08
C ILE A 5 -28.62 3.39 -21.05
N VAL A 6 -28.89 4.08 -19.93
CA VAL A 6 -30.06 4.96 -19.77
C VAL A 6 -29.68 6.44 -19.58
N SER A 7 -28.44 6.71 -19.20
CA SER A 7 -27.89 8.08 -19.12
C SER A 7 -26.37 8.04 -19.33
N VAL A 8 -25.85 9.09 -19.96
CA VAL A 8 -24.42 9.42 -19.92
C VAL A 8 -24.33 10.91 -19.62
N LYS A 9 -23.48 11.30 -18.65
CA LYS A 9 -23.24 12.69 -18.26
C LYS A 9 -21.77 12.92 -18.01
N ALA A 10 -21.26 14.08 -18.44
CA ALA A 10 -19.90 14.49 -18.12
C ALA A 10 -19.87 15.74 -17.23
N ARG A 11 -18.75 15.93 -16.54
CA ARG A 11 -18.39 17.13 -15.78
C ARG A 11 -16.91 17.45 -15.98
N GLN A 12 -16.53 18.67 -15.62
CA GLN A 12 -15.14 19.10 -15.51
C GLN A 12 -14.65 18.82 -14.08
N ILE A 13 -13.50 18.17 -13.95
CA ILE A 13 -12.73 18.01 -12.71
C ILE A 13 -11.32 18.60 -12.91
N PHE A 14 -10.36 18.32 -12.02
CA PHE A 14 -8.96 18.72 -12.15
C PHE A 14 -8.01 17.51 -12.14
N ASP A 15 -6.89 17.61 -12.85
CA ASP A 15 -5.79 16.63 -12.82
C ASP A 15 -4.77 16.92 -11.71
N SER A 16 -3.80 16.01 -11.53
CA SER A 16 -2.71 16.10 -10.54
C SER A 16 -1.93 17.41 -10.57
N ARG A 17 -1.92 18.12 -11.70
CA ARG A 17 -1.22 19.39 -11.94
C ARG A 17 -2.16 20.60 -11.87
N GLY A 18 -3.39 20.41 -11.40
CA GLY A 18 -4.40 21.46 -11.24
C GLY A 18 -5.02 21.98 -12.54
N ASN A 19 -4.84 21.29 -13.67
CA ASN A 19 -5.49 21.68 -14.94
C ASN A 19 -6.86 21.00 -15.05
N PRO A 20 -7.84 21.60 -15.74
CA PRO A 20 -9.12 20.95 -15.95
C PRO A 20 -9.01 19.63 -16.75
N THR A 21 -9.86 18.65 -16.44
CA THR A 21 -10.05 17.45 -17.29
C THR A 21 -11.49 16.92 -17.23
N VAL A 22 -11.81 15.95 -18.08
CA VAL A 22 -13.16 15.39 -18.29
C VAL A 22 -13.37 14.13 -17.44
N GLU A 23 -14.48 14.11 -16.69
CA GLU A 23 -15.01 12.92 -16.02
C GLU A 23 -16.40 12.60 -16.58
N ALA A 24 -16.70 11.32 -16.84
CA ALA A 24 -17.99 10.85 -17.33
C ALA A 24 -18.62 9.75 -16.45
N ASP A 25 -19.92 9.89 -16.18
CA ASP A 25 -20.79 8.91 -15.54
C ASP A 25 -21.70 8.26 -16.60
N VAL A 26 -21.64 6.94 -16.74
CA VAL A 26 -22.58 6.10 -17.51
C VAL A 26 -23.51 5.39 -16.52
N THR A 27 -24.82 5.62 -16.64
CA THR A 27 -25.85 4.93 -15.84
C THR A 27 -26.55 3.87 -16.68
N THR A 28 -26.73 2.67 -16.14
CA THR A 28 -27.38 1.53 -16.78
C THR A 28 -28.79 1.27 -16.25
N SER A 29 -29.58 0.48 -16.99
CA SER A 29 -31.02 0.24 -16.78
C SER A 29 -31.37 -0.49 -15.48
N ASP A 30 -30.38 -1.08 -14.83
CA ASP A 30 -30.45 -1.69 -13.49
C ASP A 30 -30.09 -0.71 -12.36
N GLY A 31 -29.80 0.56 -12.70
CA GLY A 31 -29.53 1.65 -11.76
C GLY A 31 -28.06 1.83 -11.39
N VAL A 32 -27.14 1.03 -11.94
CA VAL A 32 -25.72 1.14 -11.63
C VAL A 32 -25.07 2.28 -12.42
N LEU A 33 -24.21 3.05 -11.73
CA LEU A 33 -23.44 4.14 -12.28
C LEU A 33 -21.97 3.72 -12.35
N SER A 34 -21.42 3.72 -13.56
CA SER A 34 -19.99 3.52 -13.85
C SER A 34 -19.36 4.86 -14.21
N ARG A 35 -18.21 5.16 -13.61
CA ARG A 35 -17.54 6.46 -13.71
C ARG A 35 -16.12 6.31 -14.20
N ALA A 36 -15.67 7.22 -15.07
CA ALA A 36 -14.26 7.32 -15.44
C ALA A 36 -13.80 8.76 -15.67
N ALA A 37 -12.53 9.02 -15.37
CA ALA A 37 -11.83 10.26 -15.67
C ALA A 37 -10.77 10.03 -16.76
N VAL A 38 -10.21 11.11 -17.31
CA VAL A 38 -9.18 11.05 -18.36
C VAL A 38 -7.94 11.85 -17.92
N PRO A 39 -6.72 11.28 -18.00
CA PRO A 39 -5.49 12.02 -17.71
C PRO A 39 -5.09 12.96 -18.86
N SER A 40 -4.18 13.91 -18.60
CA SER A 40 -3.69 14.92 -19.55
C SER A 40 -2.18 14.84 -19.79
N GLY A 41 -1.73 15.14 -21.02
CA GLY A 41 -0.30 15.20 -21.39
C GLY A 41 0.35 16.55 -21.05
N ALA A 42 1.69 16.59 -21.02
CA ALA A 42 2.45 17.85 -21.01
C ALA A 42 2.68 18.38 -22.44
N SER A 43 3.22 17.52 -23.31
CA SER A 43 3.26 17.73 -24.77
C SER A 43 2.05 17.09 -25.46
N THR A 44 1.78 17.50 -26.69
CA THR A 44 0.74 16.94 -27.57
C THR A 44 1.27 16.90 -29.01
N GLY A 45 1.74 15.73 -29.46
CA GLY A 45 2.27 15.55 -30.81
C GLY A 45 1.20 15.64 -31.90
N VAL A 46 1.61 16.01 -33.13
CA VAL A 46 0.71 16.12 -34.31
C VAL A 46 0.08 14.79 -34.76
N TYR A 47 0.57 13.68 -34.21
CA TYR A 47 0.17 12.32 -34.52
C TYR A 47 -0.83 11.72 -33.50
N GLU A 48 -1.00 12.33 -32.31
CA GLU A 48 -1.95 11.89 -31.27
C GLU A 48 -3.42 12.13 -31.68
N ALA A 49 -4.35 11.45 -30.98
CA ALA A 49 -5.76 11.84 -30.97
C ALA A 49 -5.93 13.16 -30.20
N LEU A 50 -6.61 14.13 -30.82
CA LEU A 50 -6.56 15.51 -30.37
C LEU A 50 -7.46 15.78 -29.17
N GLU A 51 -6.88 16.31 -28.09
CA GLU A 51 -7.64 16.76 -26.93
C GLU A 51 -8.43 18.05 -27.24
N LEU A 52 -9.72 18.08 -26.90
CA LEU A 52 -10.53 19.29 -27.05
C LEU A 52 -10.45 20.17 -25.79
N ARG A 53 -9.79 21.33 -25.94
CA ARG A 53 -9.70 22.41 -24.96
C ARG A 53 -10.55 23.63 -25.35
N ASP A 54 -10.89 24.45 -24.38
CA ASP A 54 -11.75 25.62 -24.56
C ASP A 54 -11.04 26.83 -25.19
N GLY A 55 -9.77 27.06 -24.84
CA GLY A 55 -9.06 28.29 -25.18
C GLY A 55 -9.59 29.52 -24.42
N GLY A 56 -8.99 30.69 -24.67
CA GLY A 56 -9.34 31.94 -23.98
C GLY A 56 -8.63 32.12 -22.64
N SER A 57 -9.21 32.92 -21.74
CA SER A 57 -8.63 33.28 -20.44
C SER A 57 -8.75 32.18 -19.38
N ASP A 58 -9.86 31.45 -19.41
CA ASP A 58 -10.30 30.68 -18.25
C ASP A 58 -9.47 29.40 -18.12
N TYR A 59 -8.91 29.19 -16.92
CA TYR A 59 -7.90 28.15 -16.67
C TYR A 59 -6.72 28.20 -17.65
N LEU A 60 -6.28 29.41 -18.04
CA LEU A 60 -5.24 29.64 -19.07
C LEU A 60 -5.58 28.98 -20.43
N GLY A 61 -6.88 28.94 -20.75
CA GLY A 61 -7.41 28.30 -21.95
C GLY A 61 -7.53 26.77 -21.86
N LYS A 62 -7.13 26.16 -20.74
CA LYS A 62 -7.16 24.69 -20.53
C LYS A 62 -8.53 24.16 -20.07
N GLY A 63 -9.59 24.98 -20.05
CA GLY A 63 -10.95 24.51 -19.81
C GLY A 63 -11.37 23.36 -20.75
N VAL A 64 -12.32 22.53 -20.33
CA VAL A 64 -12.85 21.40 -21.12
C VAL A 64 -14.38 21.41 -21.24
N SER A 65 -15.00 22.58 -21.05
CA SER A 65 -16.46 22.74 -21.11
C SER A 65 -17.05 22.38 -22.47
N LYS A 66 -16.31 22.56 -23.58
CA LYS A 66 -16.69 22.05 -24.91
C LYS A 66 -16.73 20.53 -24.96
N ALA A 67 -15.71 19.85 -24.46
CA ALA A 67 -15.65 18.38 -24.41
C ALA A 67 -16.77 17.81 -23.53
N VAL A 68 -16.99 18.41 -22.36
CA VAL A 68 -18.12 18.11 -21.46
C VAL A 68 -19.46 18.38 -22.14
N GLY A 69 -19.58 19.45 -22.93
CA GLY A 69 -20.76 19.75 -23.75
C GLY A 69 -21.03 18.66 -24.81
N ASN A 70 -19.99 18.24 -25.54
CA ASN A 70 -20.07 17.19 -26.55
C ASN A 70 -20.54 15.86 -25.95
N VAL A 71 -20.04 15.46 -24.78
CA VAL A 71 -20.55 14.26 -24.08
C VAL A 71 -22.03 14.44 -23.71
N ASN A 72 -22.38 15.56 -23.07
CA ASN A 72 -23.72 15.78 -22.53
C ASN A 72 -24.83 15.98 -23.58
N THR A 73 -24.48 16.44 -24.79
CA THR A 73 -25.44 16.84 -25.83
C THR A 73 -25.38 16.02 -27.13
N ILE A 74 -24.24 15.38 -27.44
CA ILE A 74 -24.06 14.59 -28.67
C ILE A 74 -23.90 13.10 -28.33
N ILE A 75 -22.84 12.74 -27.59
CA ILE A 75 -22.50 11.34 -27.33
C ILE A 75 -23.57 10.66 -26.46
N GLY A 76 -23.93 11.28 -25.33
CA GLY A 76 -24.85 10.67 -24.37
C GLY A 76 -26.23 10.32 -24.96
N PRO A 77 -26.92 11.26 -25.64
CA PRO A 77 -28.16 10.96 -26.37
C PRO A 77 -28.02 9.84 -27.41
N ALA A 78 -26.87 9.76 -28.09
CA ALA A 78 -26.62 8.73 -29.09
C ALA A 78 -26.32 7.34 -28.50
N LEU A 79 -25.96 7.22 -27.21
CA LEU A 79 -25.68 5.94 -26.54
C LEU A 79 -26.86 5.35 -25.75
N ILE A 80 -27.91 6.12 -25.48
CA ILE A 80 -29.09 5.61 -24.77
C ILE A 80 -29.71 4.40 -25.51
N GLY A 81 -30.07 3.37 -24.74
CA GLY A 81 -30.67 2.12 -25.23
C GLY A 81 -29.65 1.09 -25.74
N LYS A 82 -28.35 1.40 -25.80
CA LYS A 82 -27.32 0.44 -26.22
C LYS A 82 -26.86 -0.46 -25.08
N ASP A 83 -26.44 -1.65 -25.44
CA ASP A 83 -25.83 -2.61 -24.51
C ASP A 83 -24.37 -2.20 -24.23
N PRO A 84 -23.98 -1.87 -22.98
CA PRO A 84 -22.61 -1.46 -22.64
C PRO A 84 -21.60 -2.61 -22.79
N THR A 85 -22.06 -3.85 -23.02
CA THR A 85 -21.18 -5.01 -23.22
C THR A 85 -20.53 -5.08 -24.60
N GLU A 86 -21.03 -4.28 -25.55
CA GLU A 86 -20.62 -4.18 -26.96
C GLU A 86 -19.64 -3.01 -27.19
N GLN A 87 -18.57 -2.97 -26.38
CA GLN A 87 -17.55 -1.92 -26.36
C GLN A 87 -17.12 -1.45 -27.76
N THR A 88 -16.77 -2.38 -28.63
CA THR A 88 -16.31 -2.10 -30.01
C THR A 88 -17.38 -1.45 -30.89
N ALA A 89 -18.66 -1.77 -30.71
CA ALA A 89 -19.74 -1.12 -31.44
C ALA A 89 -20.00 0.30 -30.93
N ILE A 90 -19.78 0.55 -29.63
CA ILE A 90 -19.92 1.87 -29.01
C ILE A 90 -18.73 2.78 -29.35
N ASP A 91 -17.50 2.29 -29.23
CA ASP A 91 -16.29 3.03 -29.61
C ASP A 91 -16.31 3.39 -31.10
N ASN A 92 -16.63 2.43 -31.99
CA ASN A 92 -16.72 2.72 -33.43
C ASN A 92 -17.85 3.70 -33.78
N LEU A 93 -18.97 3.70 -33.05
CA LEU A 93 -20.01 4.72 -33.21
C LEU A 93 -19.48 6.11 -32.84
N MET A 94 -18.81 6.25 -31.69
CA MET A 94 -18.25 7.54 -31.26
C MET A 94 -17.18 8.05 -32.24
N VAL A 95 -16.22 7.20 -32.60
CA VAL A 95 -15.05 7.58 -33.40
C VAL A 95 -15.39 7.74 -34.90
N GLN A 96 -16.11 6.78 -35.50
CA GLN A 96 -16.27 6.73 -36.96
C GLN A 96 -17.52 7.47 -37.46
N GLN A 97 -18.55 7.63 -36.62
CA GLN A 97 -19.87 8.14 -37.05
C GLN A 97 -20.26 9.45 -36.37
N LEU A 98 -20.06 9.58 -35.05
CA LEU A 98 -20.39 10.81 -34.31
C LEU A 98 -19.28 11.86 -34.45
N ASP A 99 -18.01 11.46 -34.34
CA ASP A 99 -16.86 12.30 -34.67
C ASP A 99 -16.61 12.30 -36.18
N GLY A 100 -16.02 11.22 -36.70
CA GLY A 100 -15.75 11.01 -38.12
C GLY A 100 -14.52 11.74 -38.67
N THR A 101 -13.70 12.38 -37.83
CA THR A 101 -12.49 13.10 -38.28
C THR A 101 -11.29 12.17 -38.44
N VAL A 102 -10.56 12.37 -39.53
CA VAL A 102 -9.36 11.60 -39.88
C VAL A 102 -8.22 12.52 -40.30
N ASN A 103 -6.99 12.12 -39.96
CA ASN A 103 -5.77 12.57 -40.60
C ASN A 103 -5.18 11.40 -41.43
N GLU A 104 -4.03 11.64 -42.07
CA GLU A 104 -3.30 10.59 -42.81
C GLU A 104 -2.91 9.38 -41.95
N TRP A 105 -2.78 9.56 -40.62
CA TRP A 105 -2.39 8.53 -39.65
C TRP A 105 -3.57 7.77 -39.01
N GLY A 106 -4.82 8.22 -39.16
CA GLY A 106 -5.99 7.52 -38.62
C GLY A 106 -7.10 8.45 -38.13
N TRP A 107 -7.91 7.97 -37.18
CA TRP A 107 -9.00 8.73 -36.57
C TRP A 107 -8.46 9.70 -35.51
N CYS A 108 -8.41 11.00 -35.84
CA CYS A 108 -7.80 12.04 -35.00
C CYS A 108 -8.75 12.62 -33.94
N LYS A 109 -10.05 12.29 -33.96
CA LYS A 109 -11.04 12.55 -32.89
C LYS A 109 -11.22 14.04 -32.53
N GLN A 110 -10.95 14.92 -33.50
CA GLN A 110 -10.81 16.37 -33.37
C GLN A 110 -12.13 17.10 -33.08
N LYS A 111 -13.27 16.56 -33.53
CA LYS A 111 -14.57 17.26 -33.51
C LYS A 111 -15.29 17.11 -32.18
N LEU A 112 -15.23 15.91 -31.58
CA LEU A 112 -15.76 15.64 -30.25
C LEU A 112 -14.71 15.85 -29.15
N GLY A 113 -13.44 15.58 -29.46
CA GLY A 113 -12.32 15.57 -28.53
C GLY A 113 -11.97 14.16 -28.06
N ALA A 114 -10.68 13.80 -28.10
CA ALA A 114 -10.19 12.51 -27.59
C ALA A 114 -10.53 12.31 -26.10
N ASN A 115 -10.47 13.38 -25.29
CA ASN A 115 -10.89 13.38 -23.90
C ASN A 115 -12.40 13.11 -23.71
N ALA A 116 -13.26 13.67 -24.56
CA ALA A 116 -14.71 13.40 -24.54
C ALA A 116 -15.04 11.95 -24.90
N ILE A 117 -14.40 11.41 -25.95
CA ILE A 117 -14.62 10.03 -26.39
C ILE A 117 -14.06 9.04 -25.36
N LEU A 118 -12.83 9.25 -24.87
CA LEU A 118 -12.22 8.31 -23.94
C LEU A 118 -12.96 8.26 -22.60
N ALA A 119 -13.37 9.39 -22.02
CA ALA A 119 -14.09 9.39 -20.74
C ALA A 119 -15.34 8.49 -20.81
N VAL A 120 -16.08 8.56 -21.92
CA VAL A 120 -17.24 7.70 -22.18
C VAL A 120 -16.81 6.26 -22.48
N SER A 121 -15.77 6.04 -23.28
CA SER A 121 -15.23 4.71 -23.62
C SER A 121 -14.82 3.91 -22.36
N LEU A 122 -14.14 4.56 -21.41
CA LEU A 122 -13.73 4.00 -20.11
C LEU A 122 -14.94 3.72 -19.20
N ALA A 123 -15.89 4.66 -19.10
CA ALA A 123 -17.09 4.50 -18.28
C ALA A 123 -18.02 3.42 -18.85
N VAL A 124 -18.10 3.27 -20.19
CA VAL A 124 -18.79 2.16 -20.86
C VAL A 124 -18.07 0.84 -20.61
N CYS A 125 -16.74 0.78 -20.65
CA CYS A 125 -15.97 -0.44 -20.36
C CYS A 125 -16.20 -0.92 -18.91
N LYS A 126 -16.27 0.01 -17.96
CA LYS A 126 -16.70 -0.24 -16.57
C LYS A 126 -18.15 -0.76 -16.48
N ALA A 127 -19.08 -0.15 -17.23
CA ALA A 127 -20.47 -0.59 -17.30
C ALA A 127 -20.63 -1.96 -18.00
N GLY A 128 -19.80 -2.29 -18.99
CA GLY A 128 -19.77 -3.57 -19.70
C GLY A 128 -19.17 -4.69 -18.86
N ALA A 129 -18.19 -4.37 -18.01
CA ALA A 129 -17.67 -5.28 -16.98
C ALA A 129 -18.75 -5.62 -15.95
N HIS A 130 -19.46 -4.61 -15.45
CA HIS A 130 -20.62 -4.76 -14.57
C HIS A 130 -21.75 -5.57 -15.22
N ALA A 131 -22.14 -5.26 -16.45
CA ALA A 131 -23.23 -5.94 -17.15
C ALA A 131 -22.91 -7.41 -17.52
N LYS A 132 -21.64 -7.76 -17.80
CA LYS A 132 -21.19 -9.16 -17.86
C LYS A 132 -21.02 -9.79 -16.46
N GLY A 133 -21.01 -8.98 -15.41
CA GLY A 133 -20.83 -9.38 -14.02
C GLY A 133 -19.47 -10.04 -13.79
N ILE A 134 -18.40 -9.35 -14.20
CA ILE A 134 -17.00 -9.78 -14.09
C ILE A 134 -16.10 -8.59 -13.72
N PRO A 135 -14.90 -8.82 -13.14
CA PRO A 135 -13.92 -7.76 -12.91
C PRO A 135 -13.54 -7.02 -14.20
N LEU A 136 -13.23 -5.72 -14.11
CA LEU A 136 -12.83 -4.89 -15.25
C LEU A 136 -11.61 -5.44 -15.99
N TYR A 137 -10.54 -5.85 -15.30
CA TYR A 137 -9.40 -6.55 -15.90
C TYR A 137 -9.82 -7.79 -16.70
N LYS A 138 -10.83 -8.52 -16.23
CA LYS A 138 -11.35 -9.73 -16.89
C LYS A 138 -12.26 -9.37 -18.08
N HIS A 139 -12.96 -8.23 -18.02
CA HIS A 139 -13.70 -7.69 -19.17
C HIS A 139 -12.75 -7.25 -20.29
N ILE A 140 -11.73 -6.44 -19.94
CA ILE A 140 -10.64 -6.03 -20.82
C ILE A 140 -9.94 -7.25 -21.43
N ALA A 141 -9.62 -8.27 -20.62
CA ALA A 141 -9.05 -9.52 -21.12
C ALA A 141 -9.94 -10.23 -22.16
N ASN A 142 -11.26 -10.34 -21.92
CA ASN A 142 -12.18 -10.93 -22.90
C ASN A 142 -12.24 -10.09 -24.19
N LEU A 143 -12.26 -8.75 -24.11
CA LEU A 143 -12.18 -7.85 -25.28
C LEU A 143 -10.84 -7.99 -26.02
N ALA A 144 -9.75 -8.22 -25.27
CA ALA A 144 -8.43 -8.49 -25.79
C ALA A 144 -8.28 -9.90 -26.42
N GLY A 145 -9.32 -10.75 -26.35
CA GLY A 145 -9.22 -12.15 -26.79
C GLY A 145 -8.26 -12.99 -25.94
N ASN A 146 -7.97 -12.50 -24.73
CA ASN A 146 -6.85 -12.91 -23.90
C ASN A 146 -7.33 -13.66 -22.66
N ASN A 147 -6.70 -14.79 -22.34
CA ASN A 147 -7.22 -15.76 -21.38
C ASN A 147 -6.62 -15.58 -19.95
N SER A 148 -6.56 -14.32 -19.45
CA SER A 148 -5.37 -13.73 -18.79
C SER A 148 -5.59 -12.40 -18.00
N LEU A 149 -4.98 -12.06 -16.84
CA LEU A 149 -4.58 -12.94 -15.72
C LEU A 149 -3.20 -12.71 -15.01
N VAL A 150 -2.42 -11.62 -15.18
CA VAL A 150 -1.02 -11.46 -14.65
C VAL A 150 -0.72 -10.03 -14.19
N LEU A 151 0.17 -9.88 -13.19
CA LEU A 151 0.66 -8.58 -12.70
C LEU A 151 1.87 -8.08 -13.52
N PRO A 152 1.96 -6.79 -13.86
CA PRO A 152 3.16 -6.18 -14.45
C PRO A 152 4.27 -6.04 -13.40
N VAL A 153 5.45 -5.54 -13.82
CA VAL A 153 6.38 -4.87 -12.89
C VAL A 153 6.15 -3.36 -12.98
N PRO A 154 6.14 -2.66 -11.84
CA PRO A 154 6.17 -1.20 -11.85
C PRO A 154 7.56 -0.71 -12.28
N ALA A 155 7.60 0.22 -13.22
CA ALA A 155 8.72 1.15 -13.34
C ALA A 155 8.44 2.34 -12.41
N PHE A 156 9.48 2.90 -11.81
CA PHE A 156 9.36 4.05 -10.91
C PHE A 156 10.20 5.21 -11.43
N ASN A 157 9.57 6.37 -11.58
CA ASN A 157 10.31 7.61 -11.75
C ASN A 157 11.15 7.88 -10.47
N VAL A 158 12.42 8.25 -10.68
CA VAL A 158 13.46 8.37 -9.65
C VAL A 158 14.30 9.63 -9.84
N ILE A 159 14.69 9.95 -11.07
CA ILE A 159 15.38 11.19 -11.47
C ILE A 159 14.66 11.76 -12.70
N ASN A 160 14.37 13.06 -12.69
CA ASN A 160 13.67 13.74 -13.76
C ASN A 160 14.62 14.13 -14.90
N GLY A 161 14.57 13.33 -15.95
CA GLY A 161 15.27 13.51 -17.21
C GLY A 161 14.61 12.66 -18.29
N VAL A 162 13.30 12.84 -18.45
CA VAL A 162 12.33 12.00 -19.21
C VAL A 162 12.15 10.57 -18.65
N HIS A 163 11.07 9.84 -18.99
CA HIS A 163 10.54 8.69 -18.20
C HIS A 163 10.16 7.35 -18.92
N ASP A 164 10.94 6.28 -18.69
CA ASP A 164 10.81 4.89 -19.23
C ASP A 164 10.27 3.85 -18.19
N SER A 165 10.53 2.56 -18.40
CA SER A 165 9.61 1.44 -18.20
C SER A 165 10.29 0.15 -17.65
N SER A 166 9.76 -1.07 -17.88
CA SER A 166 9.80 -2.19 -16.90
C SER A 166 10.25 -3.60 -17.38
N ASN A 167 10.45 -4.55 -16.43
CA ASN A 167 10.00 -5.97 -16.57
C ASN A 167 10.11 -6.84 -15.28
N GLY A 168 9.36 -7.96 -15.16
CA GLY A 168 9.68 -9.10 -14.23
C GLY A 168 8.62 -9.61 -13.21
N SER A 169 7.57 -10.32 -13.62
CA SER A 169 6.40 -10.65 -12.77
C SER A 169 6.59 -11.75 -11.67
N PHE A 170 7.07 -11.38 -10.48
CA PHE A 170 6.71 -12.06 -9.21
C PHE A 170 6.59 -11.09 -8.01
N LEU A 171 6.70 -9.79 -8.27
CA LEU A 171 7.17 -8.79 -7.33
C LEU A 171 6.37 -7.48 -7.46
N PHE A 172 5.03 -7.48 -7.48
CA PHE A 172 4.33 -6.18 -7.53
C PHE A 172 4.45 -5.42 -6.20
N GLN A 173 3.94 -5.99 -5.10
CA GLN A 173 4.16 -5.42 -3.77
C GLN A 173 5.65 -5.38 -3.43
N ARG A 174 6.39 -6.48 -3.65
CA ARG A 174 7.82 -6.52 -3.29
C ARG A 174 8.70 -5.62 -4.14
N GLY A 175 8.40 -5.44 -5.43
CA GLY A 175 9.09 -4.47 -6.28
C GLY A 175 8.71 -3.03 -5.95
N HIS A 176 7.51 -2.79 -5.40
CA HIS A 176 7.13 -1.50 -4.82
C HIS A 176 7.87 -1.24 -3.49
N GLU A 177 8.08 -2.26 -2.65
CA GLU A 177 8.98 -2.19 -1.48
C GLU A 177 10.43 -1.92 -1.91
N ASP A 178 11.03 -2.78 -2.75
CA ASP A 178 12.40 -2.64 -3.26
C ASP A 178 12.60 -1.27 -3.96
N GLY A 179 11.62 -0.83 -4.76
CA GLY A 179 11.63 0.44 -5.49
C GLY A 179 11.50 1.66 -4.58
N ALA A 180 10.60 1.64 -3.59
CA ALA A 180 10.46 2.71 -2.60
C ALA A 180 11.71 2.82 -1.71
N GLU A 181 12.32 1.69 -1.33
CA GLU A 181 13.60 1.68 -0.61
C GLU A 181 14.72 2.32 -1.45
N VAL A 182 14.87 1.96 -2.73
CA VAL A 182 15.82 2.61 -3.65
C VAL A 182 15.53 4.10 -3.80
N TYR A 183 14.27 4.49 -3.97
CA TYR A 183 13.84 5.89 -4.08
C TYR A 183 14.19 6.70 -2.82
N HIS A 184 14.00 6.15 -1.62
CA HIS A 184 14.38 6.81 -0.36
C HIS A 184 15.90 6.86 -0.15
N HIS A 185 16.63 5.80 -0.54
CA HIS A 185 18.10 5.83 -0.55
C HIS A 185 18.65 6.86 -1.54
N LEU A 186 18.03 7.00 -2.71
CA LEU A 186 18.34 8.04 -3.69
C LEU A 186 18.04 9.44 -3.13
N LYS A 187 16.88 9.64 -2.48
CA LYS A 187 16.55 10.89 -1.78
C LYS A 187 17.60 11.29 -0.76
N SER A 188 18.12 10.32 -0.01
CA SER A 188 19.23 10.51 0.95
C SER A 188 20.56 10.88 0.28
N VAL A 189 20.90 10.22 -0.84
CA VAL A 189 22.09 10.54 -1.65
C VAL A 189 21.99 11.96 -2.22
N ILE A 190 20.84 12.31 -2.80
CA ILE A 190 20.58 13.64 -3.39
C ILE A 190 20.60 14.72 -2.29
N LYS A 191 19.91 14.52 -1.15
CA LYS A 191 19.95 15.46 -0.01
C LYS A 191 21.38 15.78 0.42
N LYS A 192 22.23 14.75 0.51
CA LYS A 192 23.62 14.89 0.96
C LYS A 192 24.53 15.60 -0.06
N LYS A 193 24.20 15.55 -1.36
CA LYS A 193 25.06 16.07 -2.44
C LYS A 193 24.59 17.42 -3.00
N TYR A 194 23.28 17.67 -3.03
CA TYR A 194 22.66 18.84 -3.66
C TYR A 194 21.73 19.63 -2.72
N GLY A 195 21.63 19.26 -1.45
CA GLY A 195 20.81 19.95 -0.45
C GLY A 195 19.34 19.49 -0.38
N GLN A 196 18.58 20.08 0.53
CA GLN A 196 17.19 19.70 0.82
C GLN A 196 16.25 19.93 -0.37
N ASP A 197 16.39 21.06 -1.07
CA ASP A 197 15.48 21.45 -2.16
C ASP A 197 15.60 20.57 -3.41
N ALA A 198 16.78 19.98 -3.64
CA ALA A 198 16.97 18.97 -4.69
C ALA A 198 16.19 17.67 -4.43
N THR A 199 15.60 17.51 -3.24
CA THR A 199 14.69 16.39 -2.91
C THR A 199 13.20 16.72 -3.05
N ASN A 200 12.88 17.92 -3.54
CA ASN A 200 11.55 18.24 -4.06
C ASN A 200 11.30 17.43 -5.34
N VAL A 201 10.02 17.20 -5.66
CA VAL A 201 9.59 16.28 -6.71
C VAL A 201 8.88 17.01 -7.85
N GLY A 202 9.01 16.47 -9.06
CA GLY A 202 8.24 16.93 -10.23
C GLY A 202 6.84 16.30 -10.31
N ASP A 203 6.12 16.62 -11.40
CA ASP A 203 4.75 16.14 -11.68
C ASP A 203 4.55 14.62 -11.47
N GLU A 204 5.59 13.83 -11.75
CA GLU A 204 5.59 12.36 -11.73
C GLU A 204 6.41 11.76 -10.56
N GLY A 205 6.73 12.56 -9.54
CA GLY A 205 7.31 12.09 -8.28
C GLY A 205 8.84 11.90 -8.22
N GLY A 206 9.54 11.89 -9.35
CA GLY A 206 11.02 11.86 -9.39
C GLY A 206 11.67 13.16 -8.93
N PHE A 207 12.96 13.08 -8.58
CA PHE A 207 13.76 14.23 -8.12
C PHE A 207 14.43 15.00 -9.26
N ALA A 208 14.69 16.30 -9.09
CA ALA A 208 15.42 17.14 -10.04
C ALA A 208 16.74 17.68 -9.46
N PRO A 209 17.76 16.82 -9.19
CA PRO A 209 19.09 17.27 -8.79
C PRO A 209 19.80 18.00 -9.94
N ASN A 210 20.63 18.98 -9.60
CA ASN A 210 21.46 19.71 -10.56
C ASN A 210 22.69 18.88 -10.97
N ILE A 211 22.47 17.89 -11.85
CA ILE A 211 23.52 17.00 -12.40
C ILE A 211 24.21 17.63 -13.62
N GLN A 212 25.48 17.26 -13.83
CA GLN A 212 26.33 17.73 -14.93
C GLN A 212 26.09 16.95 -16.23
N ASP A 213 25.82 15.64 -16.12
CA ASP A 213 25.59 14.73 -17.25
C ASP A 213 24.81 13.46 -16.82
N ASN A 214 24.51 12.61 -17.80
CA ASN A 214 23.77 11.36 -17.61
C ASN A 214 24.57 10.29 -16.85
N GLN A 215 25.91 10.32 -16.88
CA GLN A 215 26.75 9.36 -16.14
C GLN A 215 26.71 9.67 -14.64
N GLU A 216 26.69 10.94 -14.26
CA GLU A 216 26.44 11.36 -12.87
C GLU A 216 25.04 10.90 -12.39
N GLY A 217 24.01 11.02 -13.23
CA GLY A 217 22.67 10.49 -12.96
C GLY A 217 22.65 8.97 -12.74
N LEU A 218 23.30 8.22 -13.62
CA LEU A 218 23.39 6.76 -13.54
C LEU A 218 24.21 6.27 -12.33
N GLU A 219 25.29 6.95 -11.96
CA GLU A 219 26.05 6.64 -10.73
C GLU A 219 25.27 6.96 -9.44
N LEU A 220 24.41 8.00 -9.44
CA LEU A 220 23.49 8.24 -8.32
C LEU A 220 22.51 7.07 -8.14
N LEU A 221 21.93 6.55 -9.23
CA LEU A 221 21.04 5.38 -9.21
C LEU A 221 21.76 4.10 -8.78
N LYS A 222 22.91 3.80 -9.39
CA LYS A 222 23.78 2.67 -9.05
C LYS A 222 24.21 2.69 -7.58
N THR A 223 24.54 3.88 -7.05
CA THR A 223 24.82 4.10 -5.62
C THR A 223 23.59 3.85 -4.75
N ALA A 224 22.40 4.30 -5.14
CA ALA A 224 21.16 4.08 -4.39
C ALA A 224 20.76 2.59 -4.34
N ILE A 225 20.80 1.90 -5.49
CA ILE A 225 20.52 0.46 -5.62
C ILE A 225 21.51 -0.36 -4.77
N ALA A 226 22.79 0.00 -4.78
CA ALA A 226 23.80 -0.66 -3.95
C ALA A 226 23.59 -0.42 -2.45
N LYS A 227 23.24 0.80 -2.03
CA LYS A 227 22.92 1.13 -0.63
C LYS A 227 21.69 0.40 -0.11
N ALA A 228 20.70 0.19 -0.97
CA ALA A 228 19.48 -0.55 -0.65
C ALA A 228 19.68 -2.08 -0.67
N GLY A 229 20.83 -2.60 -1.12
CA GLY A 229 21.09 -4.05 -1.19
C GLY A 229 20.39 -4.76 -2.36
N TYR A 230 19.97 -4.01 -3.39
CA TYR A 230 19.23 -4.52 -4.54
C TYR A 230 20.05 -4.62 -5.84
N THR A 231 21.37 -4.56 -5.76
CA THR A 231 22.28 -4.84 -6.89
C THR A 231 21.95 -6.18 -7.56
N GLY A 232 21.61 -6.15 -8.85
CA GLY A 232 21.20 -7.35 -9.61
C GLY A 232 19.78 -7.84 -9.33
N LYS A 233 18.95 -7.04 -8.66
CA LYS A 233 17.49 -7.26 -8.47
C LYS A 233 16.68 -6.09 -9.00
N VAL A 234 17.13 -4.86 -8.70
CA VAL A 234 16.65 -3.63 -9.33
C VAL A 234 17.58 -3.27 -10.49
N VAL A 235 16.96 -2.80 -11.57
CA VAL A 235 17.55 -2.49 -12.88
C VAL A 235 17.06 -1.12 -13.33
N ILE A 236 17.70 -0.55 -14.35
CA ILE A 236 17.45 0.83 -14.82
C ILE A 236 16.69 0.79 -16.16
N GLY A 237 15.68 1.66 -16.28
CA GLY A 237 15.13 2.13 -17.56
C GLY A 237 15.56 3.58 -17.79
N MET A 238 15.63 4.00 -19.04
CA MET A 238 15.99 5.36 -19.46
C MET A 238 15.12 5.81 -20.62
N ASP A 239 14.31 6.85 -20.44
CA ASP A 239 13.74 7.57 -21.58
C ASP A 239 14.65 8.76 -21.86
N VAL A 240 14.71 9.12 -23.13
CA VAL A 240 15.55 10.20 -23.61
C VAL A 240 14.72 11.33 -24.23
N ALA A 241 13.51 11.02 -24.73
CA ALA A 241 12.74 11.82 -25.68
C ALA A 241 13.64 12.66 -26.60
N ALA A 242 14.50 11.99 -27.36
CA ALA A 242 15.57 12.65 -28.12
C ALA A 242 15.04 13.66 -29.16
N SER A 243 13.74 13.59 -29.50
CA SER A 243 12.94 14.64 -30.16
C SER A 243 13.20 16.05 -29.60
N GLU A 244 13.25 16.21 -28.27
CA GLU A 244 13.36 17.51 -27.57
C GLU A 244 14.71 18.21 -27.80
N PHE A 245 15.74 17.47 -28.25
CA PHE A 245 17.07 18.00 -28.54
C PHE A 245 17.57 17.63 -29.95
N TYR A 246 16.66 17.29 -30.86
CA TYR A 246 16.98 17.03 -32.26
C TYR A 246 17.00 18.33 -33.09
N GLY A 247 18.14 18.61 -33.71
CA GLY A 247 18.36 19.79 -34.55
C GLY A 247 17.88 19.61 -35.98
N THR A 248 17.50 20.70 -36.64
CA THR A 248 17.15 20.73 -38.07
C THR A 248 18.30 20.34 -39.01
N ASP A 249 19.52 20.24 -38.47
CA ASP A 249 20.73 19.72 -39.12
C ASP A 249 20.88 18.20 -39.03
N LYS A 250 19.91 17.50 -38.41
CA LYS A 250 19.90 16.07 -38.09
C LYS A 250 20.96 15.63 -37.09
N THR A 251 21.30 16.50 -36.13
CA THR A 251 22.15 16.18 -35.00
C THR A 251 21.39 16.27 -33.69
N TYR A 252 21.87 15.56 -32.67
CA TYR A 252 21.32 15.55 -31.32
C TYR A 252 22.21 16.41 -30.42
N ASP A 253 21.64 17.43 -29.79
CA ASP A 253 22.35 18.47 -29.02
C ASP A 253 22.31 18.18 -27.51
N LEU A 254 23.34 17.52 -26.99
CA LEU A 254 23.40 17.11 -25.59
C LEU A 254 23.55 18.28 -24.60
N ASN A 255 23.66 19.53 -25.05
CA ASN A 255 23.62 20.72 -24.21
C ASN A 255 22.61 21.80 -24.64
N PHE A 256 21.50 21.40 -25.27
CA PHE A 256 20.40 22.29 -25.68
C PHE A 256 19.82 23.19 -24.57
N LYS A 257 20.06 22.86 -23.29
CA LYS A 257 19.62 23.62 -22.10
C LYS A 257 20.67 24.60 -21.54
N GLU A 258 21.91 24.62 -22.05
CA GLU A 258 22.95 25.56 -21.61
C GLU A 258 22.76 26.94 -22.26
N GLU A 259 22.68 28.01 -21.46
CA GLU A 259 22.47 29.39 -21.97
C GLU A 259 23.56 29.89 -22.95
N ASN A 260 24.75 29.28 -22.90
CA ASN A 260 25.90 29.61 -23.75
C ASN A 260 26.27 28.47 -24.71
N ASN A 261 25.30 27.65 -25.14
CA ASN A 261 25.54 26.54 -26.06
C ASN A 261 26.14 27.02 -27.39
N ASP A 262 27.36 26.54 -27.70
CA ASP A 262 28.11 26.81 -28.92
C ASP A 262 27.95 25.70 -29.99
N GLY A 263 27.15 24.67 -29.70
CA GLY A 263 26.94 23.47 -30.51
C GLY A 263 28.02 22.40 -30.33
N SER A 264 28.95 22.54 -29.38
CA SER A 264 30.10 21.64 -29.25
C SER A 264 29.78 20.20 -28.82
N LYS A 265 28.63 19.95 -28.18
CA LYS A 265 28.16 18.58 -27.83
C LYS A 265 27.11 18.01 -28.80
N LYS A 266 27.00 18.57 -30.01
CA LYS A 266 26.16 18.00 -31.08
C LYS A 266 26.76 16.70 -31.63
N ILE A 267 25.96 15.65 -31.68
CA ILE A 267 26.36 14.32 -32.15
C ILE A 267 25.38 13.75 -33.19
N THR A 268 25.83 12.79 -33.99
CA THR A 268 24.98 12.08 -34.96
C THR A 268 24.19 10.96 -34.29
N GLY A 269 23.11 10.48 -34.92
CA GLY A 269 22.35 9.32 -34.44
C GLY A 269 23.22 8.06 -34.26
N ASP A 270 24.18 7.80 -35.16
CA ASP A 270 25.13 6.70 -35.00
C ASP A 270 26.05 6.86 -33.77
N ALA A 271 26.46 8.09 -33.43
CA ALA A 271 27.26 8.37 -32.24
C ALA A 271 26.43 8.29 -30.94
N LEU A 272 25.17 8.74 -30.97
CA LEU A 272 24.22 8.62 -29.86
C LEU A 272 23.87 7.13 -29.59
N LYS A 273 23.68 6.33 -30.66
CA LYS A 273 23.53 4.87 -30.59
C LYS A 273 24.73 4.20 -29.91
N ASP A 274 25.96 4.59 -30.26
CA ASP A 274 27.17 4.04 -29.64
C ASP A 274 27.36 4.54 -28.18
N LEU A 275 26.85 5.72 -27.81
CA LEU A 275 26.77 6.18 -26.42
C LEU A 275 25.81 5.33 -25.58
N TYR A 276 24.61 4.99 -26.07
CA TYR A 276 23.72 4.08 -25.34
C TYR A 276 24.36 2.72 -25.09
N LYS A 277 25.06 2.18 -26.09
CA LYS A 277 25.80 0.92 -25.96
C LYS A 277 26.90 0.99 -24.91
N SER A 278 27.59 2.12 -24.74
CA SER A 278 28.57 2.27 -23.65
C SER A 278 27.87 2.24 -22.29
N PHE A 279 26.77 2.97 -22.10
CA PHE A 279 26.00 2.93 -20.86
C PHE A 279 25.45 1.53 -20.54
N VAL A 280 24.87 0.81 -21.51
CA VAL A 280 24.36 -0.57 -21.33
C VAL A 280 25.48 -1.54 -20.89
N SER A 281 26.74 -1.28 -21.28
CA SER A 281 27.89 -2.09 -20.84
C SER A 281 28.47 -1.72 -19.46
N GLU A 282 28.10 -0.58 -18.89
CA GLU A 282 28.63 -0.04 -17.62
C GLU A 282 27.57 0.01 -16.49
N TYR A 283 26.29 -0.02 -16.85
CA TYR A 283 25.13 0.12 -15.95
C TYR A 283 24.08 -0.96 -16.23
N PRO A 284 23.29 -1.40 -15.23
CA PRO A 284 22.27 -2.44 -15.39
C PRO A 284 21.00 -1.89 -16.07
N ILE A 285 21.14 -1.34 -17.27
CA ILE A 285 20.06 -0.81 -18.09
C ILE A 285 19.40 -1.95 -18.85
N VAL A 286 18.07 -2.06 -18.76
CA VAL A 286 17.27 -3.12 -19.42
C VAL A 286 16.16 -2.58 -20.33
N SER A 287 15.91 -1.27 -20.29
CA SER A 287 14.95 -0.59 -21.16
C SER A 287 15.52 0.77 -21.58
N ILE A 288 15.21 1.18 -22.80
CA ILE A 288 15.45 2.52 -23.33
C ILE A 288 14.21 2.96 -24.12
N GLU A 289 13.59 4.08 -23.73
CA GLU A 289 12.47 4.74 -24.40
C GLU A 289 12.95 5.98 -25.17
N ASP A 290 12.28 6.26 -26.29
CA ASP A 290 12.58 7.28 -27.29
C ASP A 290 14.05 7.70 -27.49
N PRO A 291 14.95 6.74 -27.79
CA PRO A 291 16.38 6.99 -27.98
C PRO A 291 16.74 7.90 -29.17
N PHE A 292 15.81 8.16 -30.09
CA PHE A 292 15.99 9.01 -31.28
C PHE A 292 14.72 9.82 -31.55
N ASP A 293 14.83 10.86 -32.37
CA ASP A 293 13.69 11.70 -32.78
C ASP A 293 12.52 10.86 -33.33
N GLN A 294 11.30 11.33 -33.08
CA GLN A 294 10.05 10.66 -33.47
C GLN A 294 10.00 10.19 -34.94
N ASP A 295 10.76 10.78 -35.87
CA ASP A 295 10.83 10.34 -37.26
C ASP A 295 12.25 9.92 -37.74
N ASP A 296 13.18 9.61 -36.83
CA ASP A 296 14.50 9.02 -37.12
C ASP A 296 14.48 7.48 -37.13
N TRP A 297 13.54 6.92 -37.90
CA TRP A 297 13.27 5.48 -38.06
C TRP A 297 14.51 4.62 -38.36
N GLU A 298 15.56 5.20 -38.96
CA GLU A 298 16.80 4.50 -39.29
C GLU A 298 17.62 4.16 -38.02
N HIS A 299 17.83 5.11 -37.11
CA HIS A 299 18.67 4.88 -35.93
C HIS A 299 17.97 4.01 -34.88
N TYR A 300 16.65 4.11 -34.77
CA TYR A 300 15.82 3.14 -34.05
C TYR A 300 16.09 1.70 -34.53
N ALA A 301 15.99 1.45 -35.84
CA ALA A 301 16.22 0.13 -36.41
C ALA A 301 17.68 -0.36 -36.23
N LYS A 302 18.68 0.54 -36.30
CA LYS A 302 20.07 0.23 -35.98
C LYS A 302 20.25 -0.20 -34.52
N LEU A 303 19.73 0.56 -33.55
CA LEU A 303 19.87 0.27 -32.12
C LEU A 303 19.16 -1.04 -31.75
N THR A 304 17.92 -1.21 -32.21
CA THR A 304 17.14 -2.45 -32.00
C THR A 304 17.82 -3.67 -32.64
N ALA A 305 18.53 -3.52 -33.76
CA ALA A 305 19.32 -4.61 -34.36
C ALA A 305 20.65 -4.90 -33.64
N GLU A 306 21.21 -3.94 -32.88
CA GLU A 306 22.50 -4.11 -32.18
C GLU A 306 22.37 -4.53 -30.71
N ILE A 307 21.32 -4.12 -29.99
CA ILE A 307 21.10 -4.47 -28.56
C ILE A 307 19.69 -5.00 -28.23
N GLY A 308 18.77 -5.06 -29.20
CA GLY A 308 17.35 -5.39 -28.96
C GLY A 308 17.02 -6.84 -28.57
N GLU A 309 18.01 -7.70 -28.35
CA GLU A 309 17.84 -9.01 -27.68
C GLU A 309 18.16 -8.95 -26.18
N GLU A 310 18.94 -7.96 -25.73
CA GLU A 310 19.36 -7.79 -24.33
C GLU A 310 18.63 -6.62 -23.64
N VAL A 311 18.24 -5.59 -24.41
CA VAL A 311 17.59 -4.37 -23.94
C VAL A 311 16.23 -4.17 -24.64
N GLN A 312 15.23 -3.76 -23.86
CA GLN A 312 13.93 -3.36 -24.38
C GLN A 312 14.03 -1.97 -25.02
N ILE A 313 13.84 -1.87 -26.34
CA ILE A 313 13.74 -0.59 -27.05
C ILE A 313 12.26 -0.25 -27.20
N VAL A 314 11.82 0.74 -26.42
CA VAL A 314 10.45 1.24 -26.36
C VAL A 314 10.31 2.42 -27.30
N GLY A 315 9.16 2.52 -27.99
CA GLY A 315 8.74 3.77 -28.62
C GLY A 315 7.51 4.35 -27.93
N ASP A 316 7.57 5.62 -27.55
CA ASP A 316 6.40 6.45 -27.26
C ASP A 316 6.15 7.45 -28.37
N ASP A 317 6.87 8.57 -28.50
CA ASP A 317 6.77 9.56 -29.58
C ASP A 317 6.85 8.91 -30.97
N LEU A 318 7.74 7.91 -31.14
CA LEU A 318 7.86 7.15 -32.38
C LEU A 318 6.52 6.49 -32.77
N LEU A 319 5.71 6.08 -31.80
CA LEU A 319 4.49 5.30 -32.01
C LEU A 319 3.20 6.10 -31.75
N VAL A 320 3.19 7.07 -30.83
CA VAL A 320 2.07 7.79 -30.19
C VAL A 320 0.84 6.91 -29.92
N THR A 321 1.09 5.67 -29.50
CA THR A 321 0.08 4.60 -29.39
C THR A 321 -0.74 4.36 -30.69
N ASN A 322 -0.33 4.87 -31.86
CA ASN A 322 -1.08 4.83 -33.11
C ASN A 322 -0.88 3.52 -33.89
N PRO A 323 -1.95 2.76 -34.24
CA PRO A 323 -1.84 1.48 -34.93
C PRO A 323 -1.07 1.50 -36.26
N LYS A 324 -1.11 2.59 -37.05
CA LYS A 324 -0.33 2.68 -38.31
C LYS A 324 1.15 2.92 -38.05
N ARG A 325 1.50 3.73 -37.05
CA ARG A 325 2.91 3.93 -36.66
C ARG A 325 3.47 2.64 -36.02
N VAL A 326 2.68 1.91 -35.25
CA VAL A 326 2.99 0.53 -34.79
C VAL A 326 3.19 -0.45 -35.96
N GLU A 327 2.32 -0.47 -36.97
CA GLU A 327 2.49 -1.32 -38.16
C GLU A 327 3.79 -1.00 -38.93
N LYS A 328 4.08 0.30 -39.12
CA LYS A 328 5.34 0.76 -39.73
C LYS A 328 6.55 0.31 -38.90
N ALA A 329 6.51 0.50 -37.58
CA ALA A 329 7.60 0.17 -36.68
C ALA A 329 7.90 -1.34 -36.63
N ILE A 330 6.86 -2.19 -36.67
CA ILE A 330 6.98 -3.65 -36.79
C ILE A 330 7.65 -4.04 -38.12
N LYS A 331 7.25 -3.39 -39.23
CA LYS A 331 7.81 -3.65 -40.57
C LYS A 331 9.28 -3.22 -40.69
N GLU A 332 9.64 -2.09 -40.08
CA GLU A 332 10.98 -1.50 -40.13
C GLU A 332 11.90 -1.99 -39.01
N LYS A 333 11.37 -2.76 -38.04
CA LYS A 333 12.06 -3.25 -36.82
C LYS A 333 12.64 -2.12 -35.96
N ALA A 334 11.92 -0.99 -35.88
CA ALA A 334 12.38 0.21 -35.21
C ALA A 334 12.53 0.03 -33.69
N CYS A 335 11.64 -0.73 -33.06
CA CYS A 335 11.62 -1.00 -31.62
C CYS A 335 11.23 -2.46 -31.35
N ASN A 336 11.28 -2.89 -30.08
CA ASN A 336 10.80 -4.21 -29.63
C ASN A 336 9.71 -4.13 -28.54
N ALA A 337 9.27 -2.92 -28.16
CA ALA A 337 8.18 -2.68 -27.23
C ALA A 337 7.35 -1.44 -27.59
N LEU A 338 6.07 -1.47 -27.20
CA LEU A 338 5.11 -0.36 -27.33
C LEU A 338 4.82 0.25 -25.95
N LEU A 339 4.97 1.56 -25.80
CA LEU A 339 4.31 2.28 -24.72
C LEU A 339 2.83 2.52 -25.07
N LEU A 340 1.94 2.27 -24.11
CA LEU A 340 0.49 2.29 -24.28
C LEU A 340 -0.12 3.39 -23.40
N LYS A 341 -0.19 4.60 -23.93
CA LYS A 341 -0.84 5.76 -23.31
C LYS A 341 -2.28 5.87 -23.85
N VAL A 342 -3.25 5.36 -23.07
CA VAL A 342 -4.65 5.13 -23.48
C VAL A 342 -5.34 6.39 -24.05
N ASN A 343 -4.96 7.59 -23.61
CA ASN A 343 -5.50 8.86 -24.09
C ASN A 343 -4.86 9.39 -25.39
N GLN A 344 -3.64 8.98 -25.75
CA GLN A 344 -3.06 9.30 -27.06
C GLN A 344 -3.86 8.67 -28.20
N ILE A 345 -4.40 7.46 -27.99
CA ILE A 345 -5.19 6.74 -29.00
C ILE A 345 -6.71 7.01 -28.85
N GLY A 346 -7.20 7.23 -27.63
CA GLY A 346 -8.52 7.84 -27.38
C GLY A 346 -9.73 6.88 -27.28
N SER A 347 -9.54 5.55 -27.36
CA SER A 347 -10.59 4.57 -27.02
C SER A 347 -10.02 3.24 -26.50
N VAL A 348 -10.82 2.51 -25.72
CA VAL A 348 -10.45 1.18 -25.19
C VAL A 348 -10.30 0.15 -26.32
N THR A 349 -11.19 0.20 -27.32
CA THR A 349 -11.14 -0.72 -28.48
C THR A 349 -9.85 -0.56 -29.29
N GLU A 350 -9.50 0.67 -29.68
CA GLU A 350 -8.28 0.92 -30.44
C GLU A 350 -7.03 0.58 -29.60
N SER A 351 -7.04 0.89 -28.29
CA SER A 351 -5.93 0.53 -27.38
C SER A 351 -5.66 -0.98 -27.39
N ILE A 352 -6.74 -1.77 -27.31
CA ILE A 352 -6.66 -3.23 -27.35
C ILE A 352 -6.17 -3.74 -28.71
N GLU A 353 -6.43 -3.04 -29.81
CA GLU A 353 -5.90 -3.39 -31.13
C GLU A 353 -4.39 -3.17 -31.24
N ALA A 354 -3.88 -2.01 -30.78
CA ALA A 354 -2.44 -1.74 -30.72
C ALA A 354 -1.70 -2.82 -29.91
N VAL A 355 -2.20 -3.16 -28.72
CA VAL A 355 -1.64 -4.26 -27.89
C VAL A 355 -1.66 -5.61 -28.62
N LYS A 356 -2.74 -5.92 -29.36
CA LYS A 356 -2.83 -7.14 -30.17
C LYS A 356 -1.83 -7.13 -31.34
N MET A 357 -1.47 -5.97 -31.89
CA MET A 357 -0.46 -5.87 -32.95
C MET A 357 0.93 -6.13 -32.40
N SER A 358 1.36 -5.39 -31.38
CA SER A 358 2.67 -5.56 -30.73
C SER A 358 2.88 -6.99 -30.22
N LYS A 359 1.91 -7.57 -29.48
CA LYS A 359 2.04 -8.95 -28.98
C LYS A 359 2.05 -10.03 -30.08
N ARG A 360 1.50 -9.75 -31.28
CA ARG A 360 1.63 -10.64 -32.45
C ARG A 360 2.99 -10.51 -33.15
N ALA A 361 3.67 -9.37 -33.03
CA ALA A 361 5.04 -9.17 -33.46
C ALA A 361 6.10 -9.68 -32.45
N GLY A 362 5.66 -10.22 -31.30
CA GLY A 362 6.54 -10.68 -30.22
C GLY A 362 7.01 -9.58 -29.27
N TRP A 363 6.46 -8.37 -29.39
CA TRP A 363 6.91 -7.19 -28.65
C TRP A 363 6.43 -7.12 -27.20
N GLY A 364 7.21 -6.40 -26.39
CA GLY A 364 6.79 -5.88 -25.09
C GLY A 364 5.62 -4.89 -25.24
N VAL A 365 4.84 -4.74 -24.16
CA VAL A 365 3.75 -3.75 -24.08
C VAL A 365 3.74 -3.16 -22.68
N MET A 366 3.95 -1.86 -22.61
CA MET A 366 4.11 -1.08 -21.40
C MET A 366 2.92 -0.14 -21.21
N ALA A 367 2.00 -0.44 -20.29
CA ALA A 367 0.93 0.50 -19.95
C ALA A 367 1.50 1.66 -19.14
N SER A 368 1.22 2.90 -19.55
CA SER A 368 1.81 4.10 -18.99
C SER A 368 0.75 5.12 -18.55
N HIS A 369 1.14 5.96 -17.59
CA HIS A 369 0.41 7.12 -17.08
C HIS A 369 0.59 8.33 -18.01
N ARG A 370 0.11 9.51 -17.60
CA ARG A 370 0.59 10.82 -18.09
C ARG A 370 0.95 11.73 -16.91
N SER A 371 1.70 12.80 -17.16
CA SER A 371 2.05 13.81 -16.13
C SER A 371 0.83 14.46 -15.45
N GLY A 372 -0.32 14.54 -16.11
CA GLY A 372 -1.59 14.95 -15.51
C GLY A 372 -2.51 13.78 -15.18
N GLU A 373 -2.21 12.99 -14.16
CA GLU A 373 -3.06 11.86 -13.72
C GLU A 373 -4.31 12.28 -12.93
N THR A 374 -5.19 11.31 -12.68
CA THR A 374 -6.41 11.45 -11.85
C THR A 374 -6.49 10.31 -10.81
N GLU A 375 -7.51 10.30 -9.95
CA GLU A 375 -7.76 9.19 -9.02
C GLU A 375 -8.30 7.89 -9.69
N ASP A 376 -8.47 7.87 -11.02
CA ASP A 376 -9.02 6.73 -11.75
C ASP A 376 -7.96 5.65 -12.06
N THR A 377 -7.98 4.56 -11.28
CA THR A 377 -7.03 3.44 -11.39
C THR A 377 -7.23 2.53 -12.62
N PHE A 378 -7.87 2.99 -13.70
CA PHE A 378 -8.20 2.17 -14.88
C PHE A 378 -6.99 1.46 -15.48
N ILE A 379 -5.83 2.13 -15.56
CA ILE A 379 -4.61 1.56 -16.16
C ILE A 379 -4.07 0.34 -15.41
N ALA A 380 -4.42 0.16 -14.13
CA ALA A 380 -4.09 -1.04 -13.35
C ALA A 380 -4.96 -2.25 -13.74
N ASP A 381 -6.29 -2.09 -13.83
CA ASP A 381 -7.18 -3.14 -14.37
C ASP A 381 -6.82 -3.45 -15.84
N LEU A 382 -6.42 -2.44 -16.64
CA LEU A 382 -5.94 -2.63 -18.02
C LEU A 382 -4.67 -3.51 -18.07
N SER A 383 -3.64 -3.17 -17.29
CA SER A 383 -2.38 -3.91 -17.20
C SER A 383 -2.60 -5.38 -16.83
N VAL A 384 -3.48 -5.65 -15.86
CA VAL A 384 -3.73 -7.01 -15.35
C VAL A 384 -4.52 -7.89 -16.35
N GLY A 385 -5.21 -7.29 -17.31
CA GLY A 385 -5.92 -8.00 -18.38
C GLY A 385 -5.03 -8.67 -19.44
N LEU A 386 -3.69 -8.69 -19.29
CA LEU A 386 -2.76 -8.84 -20.41
C LEU A 386 -1.78 -10.05 -20.44
N ALA A 387 -1.68 -10.95 -19.44
CA ALA A 387 -0.97 -12.27 -19.48
C ALA A 387 -1.51 -13.31 -18.43
N THR A 388 -1.02 -14.56 -18.30
CA THR A 388 -1.80 -15.70 -17.69
C THR A 388 -1.34 -16.27 -16.31
N CYS A 389 -2.26 -16.46 -15.33
CA CYS A 389 -2.08 -17.31 -14.12
C CYS A 389 -3.15 -18.44 -14.01
N LEU A 390 -2.75 -19.64 -13.57
CA LEU A 390 -3.60 -20.86 -13.53
C LEU A 390 -4.34 -21.09 -12.20
N MET A 391 -3.74 -20.71 -11.06
CA MET A 391 -4.20 -21.13 -9.71
C MET A 391 -5.60 -20.62 -9.36
N THR A 392 -5.94 -19.40 -9.79
CA THR A 392 -7.25 -18.77 -9.52
C THR A 392 -8.37 -19.40 -10.36
N ARG A 393 -8.07 -19.87 -11.59
CA ARG A 393 -9.02 -20.57 -12.47
C ARG A 393 -9.45 -21.94 -11.95
N MET A 394 -8.61 -22.59 -11.15
CA MET A 394 -9.00 -23.82 -10.44
C MET A 394 -9.99 -23.53 -9.30
N GLN A 395 -9.77 -22.43 -8.55
CA GLN A 395 -10.64 -22.04 -7.43
C GLN A 395 -12.03 -21.57 -7.88
N GLU A 396 -12.12 -20.96 -9.07
CA GLU A 396 -13.37 -20.52 -9.71
C GLU A 396 -14.44 -21.64 -9.72
N MET A 397 -14.07 -22.87 -10.07
CA MET A 397 -14.97 -24.05 -10.08
C MET A 397 -15.65 -24.33 -8.73
N SER A 398 -14.94 -24.15 -7.61
CA SER A 398 -15.46 -24.46 -6.28
C SER A 398 -16.27 -23.30 -5.70
N LEU A 399 -15.86 -22.06 -6.01
CA LEU A 399 -16.51 -20.86 -5.50
C LEU A 399 -17.81 -20.57 -6.24
N ASP A 400 -17.84 -20.74 -7.57
CA ASP A 400 -19.06 -20.57 -8.35
C ASP A 400 -20.12 -21.60 -7.95
N TYR A 401 -19.75 -22.87 -7.70
CA TYR A 401 -20.69 -23.85 -7.12
C TYR A 401 -21.18 -23.43 -5.73
N HIS A 402 -20.27 -23.00 -4.83
CA HIS A 402 -20.65 -22.59 -3.49
C HIS A 402 -21.62 -21.40 -3.50
N PHE A 403 -21.37 -20.38 -4.31
CA PHE A 403 -22.22 -19.20 -4.39
C PHE A 403 -23.50 -19.43 -5.20
N THR A 404 -23.43 -20.04 -6.40
CA THR A 404 -24.63 -20.24 -7.24
C THR A 404 -25.56 -21.36 -6.77
N VAL A 405 -25.05 -22.34 -6.00
CA VAL A 405 -25.84 -23.49 -5.52
C VAL A 405 -26.02 -23.46 -4.00
N GLU A 406 -24.95 -23.53 -3.21
CA GLU A 406 -25.11 -23.69 -1.75
C GLU A 406 -25.74 -22.46 -1.07
N GLN A 407 -25.33 -21.25 -1.47
CA GLN A 407 -25.85 -20.00 -0.89
C GLN A 407 -27.28 -19.68 -1.36
N GLU A 408 -27.58 -19.91 -2.64
CA GLU A 408 -28.94 -19.75 -3.21
C GLU A 408 -29.95 -20.73 -2.58
N VAL A 409 -29.57 -21.99 -2.37
CA VAL A 409 -30.39 -22.99 -1.66
C VAL A 409 -30.55 -22.62 -0.17
N GLY A 410 -29.50 -22.13 0.49
CA GLY A 410 -29.58 -21.64 1.87
C GLY A 410 -30.57 -20.47 2.02
N SER A 411 -30.49 -19.50 1.11
CA SER A 411 -31.35 -18.32 1.01
C SER A 411 -32.81 -18.68 0.78
N SER A 412 -33.11 -19.42 -0.28
CA SER A 412 -34.47 -19.78 -0.69
C SER A 412 -35.21 -20.66 0.34
N THR A 413 -34.49 -21.48 1.11
CA THR A 413 -35.08 -22.30 2.20
C THR A 413 -35.15 -21.62 3.56
N TYR A 414 -34.58 -20.40 3.71
CA TYR A 414 -34.31 -19.75 5.00
C TYR A 414 -33.59 -20.66 6.02
N ALA A 415 -32.78 -21.59 5.51
CA ALA A 415 -31.82 -22.37 6.28
C ALA A 415 -30.67 -21.48 6.78
N PHE A 416 -29.74 -22.05 7.55
CA PHE A 416 -28.56 -21.31 7.95
C PHE A 416 -27.49 -21.40 6.85
N PHE A 417 -26.98 -20.25 6.44
CA PHE A 417 -25.75 -20.15 5.67
C PHE A 417 -24.80 -19.14 6.32
N GLY A 418 -23.50 -19.39 6.22
CA GLY A 418 -22.48 -18.49 6.74
C GLY A 418 -22.34 -17.25 5.85
N PHE A 419 -22.15 -16.10 6.48
CA PHE A 419 -21.50 -14.99 5.80
C PHE A 419 -20.01 -15.33 5.59
N ASN A 420 -19.44 -14.92 4.46
CA ASN A 420 -18.14 -15.38 3.94
C ASN A 420 -17.10 -14.24 3.81
N GLY A 421 -17.31 -13.09 4.46
CA GLY A 421 -16.40 -11.94 4.44
C GLY A 421 -16.40 -11.10 3.16
N THR A 422 -16.40 -11.73 1.97
CA THR A 422 -16.22 -11.09 0.65
C THR A 422 -17.06 -9.84 0.41
N ALA A 423 -18.38 -9.93 0.60
CA ALA A 423 -19.29 -8.81 0.36
C ALA A 423 -20.66 -9.09 0.99
N GLY A 424 -21.15 -8.19 1.85
CA GLY A 424 -22.46 -8.33 2.47
C GLY A 424 -22.95 -7.04 3.13
N VAL A 425 -24.25 -6.78 3.00
CA VAL A 425 -24.91 -5.61 3.61
C VAL A 425 -25.61 -6.05 4.90
N TRP A 426 -25.15 -5.52 6.03
CA TRP A 426 -25.76 -5.76 7.34
C TRP A 426 -26.71 -4.62 7.70
N ARG A 427 -27.90 -4.95 8.21
CA ARG A 427 -28.74 -3.96 8.90
C ARG A 427 -28.07 -3.61 10.22
N ILE A 428 -27.98 -2.33 10.54
CA ILE A 428 -27.39 -1.84 11.80
C ILE A 428 -28.10 -2.49 13.00
N ASP A 429 -29.42 -2.64 12.95
CA ASP A 429 -30.21 -3.32 13.99
C ASP A 429 -29.81 -4.78 14.18
N ALA A 430 -29.49 -5.50 13.10
CA ALA A 430 -29.08 -6.90 13.16
C ALA A 430 -27.66 -7.06 13.73
N LEU A 431 -26.75 -6.13 13.39
CA LEU A 431 -25.41 -6.06 13.97
C LEU A 431 -25.47 -5.73 15.47
N ASN A 432 -26.31 -4.76 15.85
CA ASN A 432 -26.54 -4.36 17.24
C ASN A 432 -27.19 -5.48 18.05
N GLU A 433 -28.26 -6.12 17.55
CA GLU A 433 -28.91 -7.25 18.21
C GLU A 433 -27.98 -8.46 18.37
N ALA A 434 -27.13 -8.75 17.38
CA ALA A 434 -26.14 -9.81 17.47
C ALA A 434 -25.00 -9.49 18.44
N GLY A 435 -24.77 -8.20 18.74
CA GLY A 435 -23.72 -7.71 19.62
C GLY A 435 -22.37 -7.55 18.90
N GLY A 436 -22.38 -6.89 17.74
CA GLY A 436 -21.18 -6.45 17.02
C GLY A 436 -20.39 -7.56 16.33
N TRP A 437 -19.29 -7.17 15.67
CA TRP A 437 -18.24 -8.10 15.25
C TRP A 437 -17.48 -8.64 16.47
N LYS A 438 -16.91 -9.85 16.38
CA LYS A 438 -16.14 -10.47 17.48
C LYS A 438 -14.96 -11.30 16.96
N ASP A 439 -13.77 -10.89 17.38
CA ASP A 439 -12.47 -11.59 17.40
C ASP A 439 -12.49 -13.06 17.87
N ARG A 440 -13.55 -13.48 18.59
CA ARG A 440 -13.61 -14.78 19.27
C ARG A 440 -13.39 -15.99 18.35
N THR A 441 -13.43 -15.83 17.03
CA THR A 441 -12.93 -16.76 15.99
C THR A 441 -12.37 -16.03 14.77
N THR A 442 -11.40 -16.63 14.08
CA THR A 442 -10.82 -16.20 12.77
C THR A 442 -11.78 -16.37 11.56
N VAL A 443 -13.07 -16.38 11.86
CA VAL A 443 -14.27 -16.44 11.00
C VAL A 443 -15.37 -15.62 11.70
N GLU A 444 -15.01 -14.40 12.06
CA GLU A 444 -15.83 -13.36 12.66
C GLU A 444 -17.12 -13.07 11.85
N ASP A 445 -17.05 -13.29 10.53
CA ASP A 445 -18.15 -13.32 9.58
C ASP A 445 -19.18 -14.41 9.88
N MET A 446 -18.71 -15.63 10.08
CA MET A 446 -19.52 -16.80 10.39
C MET A 446 -20.07 -16.75 11.82
N ASP A 447 -19.30 -16.22 12.78
CA ASP A 447 -19.75 -15.99 14.16
C ASP A 447 -20.92 -15.00 14.22
N LEU A 448 -20.79 -13.86 13.54
CA LEU A 448 -21.86 -12.87 13.42
C LEU A 448 -23.09 -13.46 12.70
N ALA A 449 -22.89 -14.27 11.66
CA ALA A 449 -23.97 -14.96 10.94
C ALA A 449 -24.76 -15.93 11.84
N VAL A 450 -24.09 -16.75 12.65
CA VAL A 450 -24.76 -17.64 13.60
C VAL A 450 -25.47 -16.82 14.69
N ARG A 451 -24.82 -15.81 15.29
CA ARG A 451 -25.42 -14.97 16.33
C ARG A 451 -26.69 -14.25 15.85
N ALA A 452 -26.66 -13.62 14.69
CA ALA A 452 -27.84 -12.97 14.11
C ALA A 452 -28.95 -13.99 13.78
N SER A 453 -28.60 -15.15 13.24
CA SER A 453 -29.56 -16.25 13.00
C SER A 453 -30.23 -16.74 14.29
N LEU A 454 -29.47 -16.83 15.39
CA LEU A 454 -29.96 -17.15 16.73
C LEU A 454 -30.83 -16.04 17.35
N LYS A 455 -30.71 -14.80 16.89
CA LYS A 455 -31.61 -13.69 17.27
C LYS A 455 -32.91 -13.69 16.47
N GLY A 456 -32.98 -14.44 15.36
CA GLY A 456 -34.15 -14.62 14.51
C GLY A 456 -34.02 -14.02 13.11
N TRP A 457 -32.90 -13.35 12.80
CA TRP A 457 -32.67 -12.74 11.50
C TRP A 457 -32.59 -13.78 10.38
N LYS A 458 -33.04 -13.39 9.19
CA LYS A 458 -32.92 -14.17 7.96
C LYS A 458 -31.82 -13.58 7.10
N PHE A 459 -30.98 -14.45 6.55
CA PHE A 459 -30.01 -14.09 5.53
C PHE A 459 -30.63 -14.26 4.15
N LEU A 460 -30.27 -13.36 3.23
CA LEU A 460 -30.66 -13.40 1.82
C LEU A 460 -29.39 -13.34 0.99
N TYR A 461 -29.16 -14.39 0.19
CA TYR A 461 -28.15 -14.34 -0.86
C TYR A 461 -28.78 -13.64 -2.07
N LEU A 462 -28.01 -12.74 -2.70
CA LEU A 462 -28.44 -11.96 -3.85
C LEU A 462 -27.52 -12.29 -5.03
N SER A 463 -27.83 -13.37 -5.75
CA SER A 463 -27.04 -13.84 -6.91
C SER A 463 -26.92 -12.81 -8.05
N SER A 464 -27.77 -11.78 -8.07
CA SER A 464 -27.65 -10.62 -8.96
C SER A 464 -26.59 -9.60 -8.53
N VAL A 465 -26.18 -9.59 -7.26
CA VAL A 465 -25.19 -8.64 -6.72
C VAL A 465 -23.83 -9.33 -6.67
N LYS A 466 -22.97 -8.98 -7.62
CA LYS A 466 -21.61 -9.52 -7.75
C LYS A 466 -20.57 -8.49 -7.27
N VAL A 467 -19.54 -8.96 -6.57
CA VAL A 467 -18.43 -8.13 -6.08
C VAL A 467 -17.11 -8.83 -6.41
N LYS A 468 -16.04 -8.08 -6.74
CA LYS A 468 -14.69 -8.65 -6.92
C LYS A 468 -14.24 -9.30 -5.60
N ASN A 469 -13.55 -10.43 -5.66
CA ASN A 469 -12.89 -11.04 -4.49
C ASN A 469 -11.45 -11.41 -4.86
N GLU A 470 -10.53 -11.25 -3.91
CA GLU A 470 -9.15 -11.71 -4.10
C GLU A 470 -9.05 -13.20 -3.82
N LEU A 471 -8.32 -13.91 -4.70
CA LEU A 471 -8.09 -15.35 -4.60
C LEU A 471 -6.59 -15.64 -4.56
N PRO A 472 -6.12 -16.51 -3.66
CA PRO A 472 -4.74 -16.96 -3.61
C PRO A 472 -4.18 -17.36 -4.98
N SER A 473 -3.23 -16.56 -5.49
CA SER A 473 -2.52 -16.82 -6.76
C SER A 473 -1.48 -17.93 -6.65
N THR A 474 -1.13 -18.37 -5.43
CA THR A 474 -0.12 -19.41 -5.17
C THR A 474 -0.66 -20.53 -4.27
N LEU A 475 -0.11 -21.73 -4.44
CA LEU A 475 -0.41 -22.90 -3.60
C LEU A 475 -0.08 -22.66 -2.10
N LYS A 476 0.96 -21.86 -1.81
CA LYS A 476 1.33 -21.47 -0.44
C LYS A 476 0.21 -20.66 0.20
N ALA A 477 -0.27 -19.61 -0.46
CA ALA A 477 -1.37 -18.77 0.03
C ALA A 477 -2.69 -19.56 0.13
N TYR A 478 -3.00 -20.41 -0.85
CA TYR A 478 -4.23 -21.22 -0.83
C TYR A 478 -4.25 -22.19 0.37
N ARG A 479 -3.12 -22.81 0.71
CA ARG A 479 -3.01 -23.68 1.89
C ARG A 479 -3.29 -22.94 3.21
N TYR A 480 -2.89 -21.67 3.34
CA TYR A 480 -3.24 -20.86 4.51
C TYR A 480 -4.73 -20.50 4.55
N GLN A 481 -5.34 -20.16 3.41
CA GLN A 481 -6.79 -19.92 3.32
C GLN A 481 -7.59 -21.17 3.72
N GLN A 482 -7.26 -22.33 3.13
CA GLN A 482 -7.91 -23.61 3.46
C GLN A 482 -7.71 -24.02 4.93
N HIS A 483 -6.57 -23.67 5.55
CA HIS A 483 -6.35 -23.82 6.98
C HIS A 483 -7.31 -22.93 7.80
N ARG A 484 -7.36 -21.61 7.54
CA ARG A 484 -8.29 -20.69 8.22
C ARG A 484 -9.75 -21.16 8.11
N TRP A 485 -10.21 -21.47 6.90
CA TRP A 485 -11.57 -21.89 6.59
C TRP A 485 -11.99 -23.26 7.15
N SER A 486 -11.04 -24.03 7.70
CA SER A 486 -11.29 -25.30 8.39
C SER A 486 -11.15 -25.16 9.92
N CYS A 487 -10.10 -24.48 10.37
CA CYS A 487 -9.83 -24.22 11.79
C CYS A 487 -10.88 -23.30 12.42
N GLY A 488 -11.18 -22.17 11.78
CA GLY A 488 -12.13 -21.18 12.29
C GLY A 488 -13.52 -21.76 12.58
N PRO A 489 -14.20 -22.41 11.61
CA PRO A 489 -15.54 -22.96 11.81
C PRO A 489 -15.59 -24.11 12.82
N ALA A 490 -14.52 -24.92 12.87
CA ALA A 490 -14.38 -25.98 13.87
C ALA A 490 -14.25 -25.40 15.29
N ASN A 491 -13.51 -24.30 15.44
CA ASN A 491 -13.41 -23.57 16.70
C ASN A 491 -14.73 -22.87 17.09
N LEU A 492 -15.40 -22.27 16.10
CA LEU A 492 -16.68 -21.59 16.28
C LEU A 492 -17.75 -22.57 16.80
N PHE A 493 -17.79 -23.79 16.25
CA PHE A 493 -18.68 -24.85 16.73
C PHE A 493 -18.49 -25.13 18.22
N ARG A 494 -17.24 -25.32 18.66
CA ARG A 494 -16.89 -25.55 20.07
C ARG A 494 -17.41 -24.44 20.98
N LYS A 495 -17.21 -23.18 20.58
CA LYS A 495 -17.59 -21.99 21.37
C LYS A 495 -19.10 -21.71 21.37
N MET A 496 -19.81 -22.02 20.28
CA MET A 496 -21.24 -21.71 20.14
C MET A 496 -22.21 -22.86 20.44
N LEU A 497 -21.75 -24.11 20.60
CA LEU A 497 -22.64 -25.27 20.74
C LEU A 497 -23.72 -25.08 21.83
N MET A 498 -23.33 -24.63 23.03
CA MET A 498 -24.28 -24.36 24.12
C MET A 498 -25.17 -23.14 23.84
N GLU A 499 -24.65 -22.10 23.17
CA GLU A 499 -25.40 -20.91 22.75
C GLU A 499 -26.55 -21.31 21.80
N ILE A 500 -26.27 -22.20 20.84
CA ILE A 500 -27.24 -22.73 19.87
C ILE A 500 -28.26 -23.64 20.56
N ILE A 501 -27.81 -24.57 21.42
CA ILE A 501 -28.69 -25.52 22.13
C ILE A 501 -29.68 -24.79 23.06
N THR A 502 -29.21 -23.82 23.84
CA THR A 502 -30.01 -23.14 24.88
C THR A 502 -30.93 -22.04 24.34
N ASN A 503 -30.66 -21.50 23.14
CA ASN A 503 -31.42 -20.40 22.55
C ASN A 503 -32.94 -20.68 22.49
N LYS A 504 -33.77 -19.75 22.95
CA LYS A 504 -35.25 -19.89 22.96
C LYS A 504 -35.98 -19.21 21.80
N LYS A 505 -35.28 -18.44 20.95
CA LYS A 505 -35.86 -17.73 19.80
C LYS A 505 -35.96 -18.60 18.54
N VAL A 506 -35.09 -19.60 18.35
CA VAL A 506 -35.09 -20.47 17.15
C VAL A 506 -35.67 -21.86 17.40
N THR A 507 -36.32 -22.41 16.37
CA THR A 507 -36.96 -23.74 16.41
C THR A 507 -35.94 -24.86 16.56
N LEU A 508 -36.37 -26.00 17.12
CA LEU A 508 -35.54 -27.20 17.27
C LEU A 508 -34.91 -27.64 15.94
N TRP A 509 -35.68 -27.64 14.84
CA TRP A 509 -35.16 -27.97 13.52
C TRP A 509 -34.04 -27.04 13.04
N LYS A 510 -34.10 -25.73 13.32
CA LYS A 510 -32.99 -24.81 13.01
C LYS A 510 -31.73 -25.13 13.82
N LYS A 511 -31.86 -25.48 15.11
CA LYS A 511 -30.73 -25.92 15.94
C LYS A 511 -30.09 -27.20 15.39
N VAL A 512 -30.92 -28.20 15.10
CA VAL A 512 -30.46 -29.48 14.52
C VAL A 512 -29.75 -29.24 13.18
N HIS A 513 -30.30 -28.40 12.30
CA HIS A 513 -29.66 -28.07 11.03
C HIS A 513 -28.28 -27.40 11.22
N VAL A 514 -28.17 -26.38 12.09
CA VAL A 514 -26.89 -25.70 12.34
C VAL A 514 -25.85 -26.64 12.96
N ILE A 515 -26.23 -27.41 13.99
CA ILE A 515 -25.32 -28.31 14.71
C ILE A 515 -24.91 -29.51 13.83
N TYR A 516 -25.89 -30.22 13.27
CA TYR A 516 -25.64 -31.46 12.53
C TYR A 516 -25.22 -31.20 11.08
N SER A 517 -26.01 -30.45 10.31
CA SER A 517 -25.78 -30.32 8.86
C SER A 517 -24.66 -29.33 8.54
N PHE A 518 -24.66 -28.15 9.14
CA PHE A 518 -23.66 -27.12 8.86
C PHE A 518 -22.32 -27.41 9.54
N PHE A 519 -22.28 -27.51 10.88
CA PHE A 519 -21.02 -27.73 11.59
C PHE A 519 -20.54 -29.20 11.50
N MET A 520 -21.28 -30.16 12.05
CA MET A 520 -20.74 -31.51 12.23
C MET A 520 -20.52 -32.25 10.90
N VAL A 521 -21.49 -32.25 9.98
CA VAL A 521 -21.33 -32.92 8.68
C VAL A 521 -20.39 -32.13 7.76
N ARG A 522 -20.70 -30.86 7.44
CA ARG A 522 -19.97 -30.12 6.39
C ARG A 522 -18.57 -29.65 6.82
N LYS A 523 -18.33 -29.32 8.10
CA LYS A 523 -17.04 -28.77 8.56
C LYS A 523 -16.15 -29.76 9.34
N ILE A 524 -16.66 -30.92 9.73
CA ILE A 524 -15.88 -31.93 10.49
C ILE A 524 -15.86 -33.28 9.76
N VAL A 525 -17.01 -33.95 9.62
CA VAL A 525 -17.09 -35.32 9.08
C VAL A 525 -16.63 -35.39 7.62
N ALA A 526 -17.00 -34.41 6.78
CA ALA A 526 -16.56 -34.38 5.38
C ALA A 526 -15.02 -34.33 5.22
N HIS A 527 -14.32 -33.59 6.09
CA HIS A 527 -12.85 -33.55 6.09
C HIS A 527 -12.27 -34.89 6.52
N LEU A 528 -12.78 -35.47 7.63
CA LEU A 528 -12.32 -36.77 8.14
C LEU A 528 -12.52 -37.90 7.12
N VAL A 529 -13.69 -37.99 6.48
CA VAL A 529 -14.01 -39.04 5.50
C VAL A 529 -13.14 -38.92 4.24
N THR A 530 -12.93 -37.70 3.73
CA THR A 530 -12.07 -37.50 2.55
C THR A 530 -10.60 -37.80 2.87
N PHE A 531 -10.09 -37.39 4.04
CA PHE A 531 -8.74 -37.74 4.48
C PHE A 531 -8.56 -39.25 4.68
N ILE A 532 -9.48 -39.94 5.36
CA ILE A 532 -9.41 -41.39 5.57
C ILE A 532 -9.43 -42.12 4.22
N PHE A 533 -10.31 -41.73 3.29
CA PHE A 533 -10.41 -42.39 2.00
C PHE A 533 -9.16 -42.19 1.12
N TYR A 534 -8.73 -40.94 0.93
CA TYR A 534 -7.63 -40.62 -0.01
C TYR A 534 -6.22 -40.74 0.57
N CYS A 535 -6.03 -40.53 1.88
CA CYS A 535 -4.71 -40.55 2.51
C CYS A 535 -4.44 -41.80 3.36
N VAL A 536 -5.44 -42.64 3.62
CA VAL A 536 -5.25 -43.89 4.39
C VAL A 536 -5.69 -45.12 3.59
N VAL A 537 -6.96 -45.19 3.16
CA VAL A 537 -7.49 -46.39 2.46
C VAL A 537 -6.85 -46.57 1.08
N LEU A 538 -6.89 -45.55 0.22
CA LEU A 538 -6.36 -45.65 -1.15
C LEU A 538 -4.85 -45.95 -1.22
N PRO A 539 -3.98 -45.41 -0.33
CA PRO A 539 -2.58 -45.86 -0.25
C PRO A 539 -2.43 -47.26 0.35
N ALA A 540 -3.25 -47.66 1.33
CA ALA A 540 -3.16 -48.99 1.94
C ALA A 540 -3.46 -50.13 0.95
N THR A 541 -4.30 -49.91 -0.06
CA THR A 541 -4.58 -50.92 -1.10
C THR A 541 -3.41 -51.18 -2.06
N VAL A 542 -2.36 -50.36 -2.01
CA VAL A 542 -1.06 -50.66 -2.67
C VAL A 542 -0.25 -51.68 -1.87
N LEU A 543 -0.51 -51.79 -0.56
CA LEU A 543 0.19 -52.67 0.38
C LEU A 543 -0.58 -53.95 0.73
N VAL A 544 -1.90 -53.97 0.48
CA VAL A 544 -2.80 -55.11 0.72
C VAL A 544 -3.65 -55.36 -0.53
N PRO A 545 -3.18 -56.21 -1.48
CA PRO A 545 -3.84 -56.43 -2.77
C PRO A 545 -5.26 -56.99 -2.68
N GLU A 546 -5.63 -57.59 -1.56
CA GLU A 546 -6.95 -58.18 -1.29
C GLU A 546 -8.04 -57.11 -1.02
N VAL A 547 -7.67 -55.84 -0.84
CA VAL A 547 -8.63 -54.75 -0.57
C VAL A 547 -9.12 -54.14 -1.88
N GLU A 548 -10.21 -54.67 -2.43
CA GLU A 548 -10.87 -54.08 -3.60
C GLU A 548 -11.47 -52.70 -3.28
N VAL A 549 -10.85 -51.63 -3.80
CA VAL A 549 -11.45 -50.28 -3.76
C VAL A 549 -12.60 -50.20 -4.77
N PRO A 550 -13.85 -49.88 -4.35
CA PRO A 550 -14.96 -49.80 -5.29
C PRO A 550 -14.76 -48.65 -6.30
N LYS A 551 -14.77 -48.97 -7.60
CA LYS A 551 -14.58 -47.99 -8.71
C LYS A 551 -15.56 -46.81 -8.62
N TRP A 552 -16.77 -47.04 -8.08
CA TRP A 552 -17.74 -45.97 -7.86
C TRP A 552 -17.30 -44.94 -6.81
N GLY A 553 -16.57 -45.35 -5.77
CA GLY A 553 -16.06 -44.46 -4.73
C GLY A 553 -14.78 -43.74 -5.17
N ALA A 554 -13.85 -44.46 -5.82
CA ALA A 554 -12.57 -43.90 -6.24
C ALA A 554 -12.63 -43.02 -7.50
N VAL A 555 -13.55 -43.31 -8.43
CA VAL A 555 -13.58 -42.66 -9.75
C VAL A 555 -14.92 -41.96 -10.03
N TYR A 556 -16.05 -42.64 -9.84
CA TYR A 556 -17.34 -42.09 -10.30
C TYR A 556 -17.84 -40.96 -9.41
N ILE A 557 -17.88 -41.13 -8.08
CA ILE A 557 -18.29 -40.07 -7.15
C ILE A 557 -17.43 -38.79 -7.30
N PRO A 558 -16.09 -38.85 -7.32
CA PRO A 558 -15.26 -37.65 -7.45
C PRO A 558 -15.40 -36.97 -8.81
N SER A 559 -15.53 -37.75 -9.89
CA SER A 559 -15.82 -37.21 -11.22
C SER A 559 -17.19 -36.53 -11.26
N ILE A 560 -18.24 -37.16 -10.72
CA ILE A 560 -19.61 -36.60 -10.69
C ILE A 560 -19.64 -35.31 -9.86
N ILE A 561 -19.05 -35.29 -8.66
CA ILE A 561 -18.98 -34.08 -7.83
C ILE A 561 -18.22 -32.96 -8.55
N THR A 562 -17.07 -33.26 -9.17
CA THR A 562 -16.28 -32.22 -9.84
C THR A 562 -16.94 -31.73 -11.13
N ILE A 563 -17.65 -32.60 -11.86
CA ILE A 563 -18.49 -32.21 -13.00
C ILE A 563 -19.64 -31.31 -12.54
N LEU A 564 -20.35 -31.65 -11.45
CA LEU A 564 -21.42 -30.83 -10.87
C LEU A 564 -20.92 -29.44 -10.47
N ASN A 565 -19.74 -29.35 -9.83
CA ASN A 565 -19.10 -28.06 -9.54
C ASN A 565 -18.80 -27.28 -10.85
N ALA A 566 -18.30 -27.98 -11.87
CA ALA A 566 -17.95 -27.37 -13.16
C ALA A 566 -19.14 -27.02 -14.07
N VAL A 567 -20.39 -27.38 -13.73
CA VAL A 567 -21.59 -26.97 -14.49
C VAL A 567 -21.74 -25.45 -14.51
N GLY A 568 -21.38 -24.76 -13.42
CA GLY A 568 -21.35 -23.29 -13.37
C GLY A 568 -20.21 -22.68 -14.20
N THR A 569 -19.13 -23.43 -14.43
CA THR A 569 -17.89 -22.96 -15.06
C THR A 569 -17.46 -23.80 -16.28
N PRO A 570 -18.21 -23.84 -17.40
CA PRO A 570 -17.88 -24.70 -18.54
C PRO A 570 -16.47 -24.48 -19.12
N ARG A 571 -15.94 -23.24 -19.01
CA ARG A 571 -14.59 -22.87 -19.45
C ARG A 571 -13.46 -23.53 -18.64
N SER A 572 -13.76 -24.20 -17.53
CA SER A 572 -12.80 -24.87 -16.65
C SER A 572 -12.93 -26.40 -16.64
N LEU A 573 -13.75 -27.00 -17.51
CA LEU A 573 -13.92 -28.47 -17.63
C LEU A 573 -12.62 -29.24 -17.96
N HIS A 574 -11.60 -28.59 -18.51
CA HIS A 574 -10.28 -29.20 -18.72
C HIS A 574 -9.43 -29.27 -17.44
N LEU A 575 -9.82 -28.58 -16.36
CA LEU A 575 -9.11 -28.54 -15.08
C LEU A 575 -9.57 -29.63 -14.10
N LEU A 576 -10.60 -30.42 -14.45
CA LEU A 576 -11.17 -31.49 -13.61
C LEU A 576 -10.10 -32.45 -13.04
N VAL A 577 -9.15 -32.90 -13.88
CA VAL A 577 -8.09 -33.84 -13.47
C VAL A 577 -7.15 -33.20 -12.44
N PHE A 578 -6.75 -31.95 -12.67
CA PHE A 578 -5.91 -31.20 -11.73
C PHE A 578 -6.64 -30.94 -10.42
N TRP A 579 -7.94 -30.60 -10.47
CA TRP A 579 -8.76 -30.37 -9.28
C TRP A 579 -8.86 -31.61 -8.37
N ILE A 580 -9.11 -32.80 -8.95
CA ILE A 580 -9.20 -34.06 -8.18
C ILE A 580 -7.87 -34.37 -7.46
N LEU A 581 -6.73 -34.21 -8.15
CA LEU A 581 -5.41 -34.39 -7.54
C LEU A 581 -5.13 -33.36 -6.43
N PHE A 582 -5.61 -32.13 -6.61
CA PHE A 582 -5.42 -31.01 -5.68
C PHE A 582 -6.23 -31.19 -4.38
N GLU A 583 -7.50 -31.58 -4.49
CA GLU A 583 -8.39 -31.81 -3.35
C GLU A 583 -7.90 -32.94 -2.44
N ASN A 584 -7.27 -33.98 -3.00
CA ASN A 584 -6.64 -35.05 -2.24
C ASN A 584 -5.57 -34.50 -1.28
N VAL A 585 -4.71 -33.59 -1.77
CA VAL A 585 -3.67 -32.92 -0.96
C VAL A 585 -4.30 -31.98 0.09
N MET A 586 -5.40 -31.31 -0.25
CA MET A 586 -6.09 -30.42 0.69
C MET A 586 -6.82 -31.17 1.81
N SER A 587 -7.28 -32.41 1.59
CA SER A 587 -7.97 -33.21 2.61
C SER A 587 -7.16 -33.38 3.90
N LEU A 588 -5.85 -33.62 3.78
CA LEU A 588 -4.89 -33.65 4.89
C LEU A 588 -4.78 -32.29 5.61
N HIS A 589 -4.67 -31.19 4.86
CA HIS A 589 -4.54 -29.84 5.42
C HIS A 589 -5.80 -29.40 6.17
N ARG A 590 -6.97 -29.60 5.57
CA ARG A 590 -8.28 -29.28 6.17
C ARG A 590 -8.54 -30.14 7.41
N THR A 591 -8.18 -31.43 7.38
CA THR A 591 -8.31 -32.31 8.55
C THR A 591 -7.41 -31.89 9.70
N LYS A 592 -6.11 -31.63 9.45
CA LYS A 592 -5.20 -31.10 10.49
C LYS A 592 -5.73 -29.79 11.09
N ALA A 593 -6.19 -28.87 10.25
CA ALA A 593 -6.77 -27.59 10.68
C ALA A 593 -8.06 -27.76 11.49
N THR A 594 -8.91 -28.73 11.14
CA THR A 594 -10.16 -29.05 11.87
C THR A 594 -9.85 -29.51 13.29
N PHE A 595 -8.88 -30.41 13.48
CA PHE A 595 -8.45 -30.84 14.83
C PHE A 595 -7.86 -29.69 15.64
N ILE A 596 -7.03 -28.84 15.03
CA ILE A 596 -6.47 -27.63 15.68
C ILE A 596 -7.61 -26.71 16.17
N GLY A 597 -8.63 -26.47 15.35
CA GLY A 597 -9.79 -25.65 15.73
C GLY A 597 -10.65 -26.24 16.85
N LEU A 598 -10.91 -27.56 16.81
CA LEU A 598 -11.69 -28.27 17.84
C LEU A 598 -10.98 -28.32 19.20
N LEU A 599 -9.66 -28.49 19.20
CA LEU A 599 -8.85 -28.68 20.41
C LEU A 599 -8.23 -27.38 20.94
N GLU A 600 -8.37 -26.26 20.21
CA GLU A 600 -7.66 -24.99 20.44
C GLU A 600 -6.14 -25.12 20.52
N ALA A 601 -5.60 -26.15 19.84
CA ALA A 601 -4.19 -26.50 19.82
C ALA A 601 -3.36 -25.49 19.00
N GLY A 602 -3.05 -24.35 19.61
CA GLY A 602 -2.17 -23.32 19.03
C GLY A 602 -2.88 -22.15 18.37
N ARG A 603 -4.03 -21.68 18.90
CA ARG A 603 -4.36 -20.26 18.72
C ARG A 603 -3.44 -19.46 19.64
N VAL A 604 -2.80 -18.44 19.08
CA VAL A 604 -2.04 -17.46 19.83
C VAL A 604 -2.42 -16.08 19.29
N ASN A 605 -3.00 -15.21 20.12
CA ASN A 605 -3.16 -13.79 19.75
C ASN A 605 -1.76 -13.17 19.64
N GLU A 606 -1.55 -12.12 18.85
CA GLU A 606 -0.18 -11.71 18.49
C GLU A 606 0.62 -11.21 19.70
N TRP A 607 0.02 -10.39 20.57
CA TRP A 607 0.62 -10.00 21.86
C TRP A 607 0.84 -11.19 22.80
N ILE A 608 -0.04 -12.21 22.79
CA ILE A 608 0.16 -13.45 23.54
C ILE A 608 1.31 -14.27 22.94
N HIS A 609 1.51 -14.24 21.62
CA HIS A 609 2.60 -14.95 20.96
C HIS A 609 3.94 -14.28 21.27
N ILE A 610 3.99 -12.97 21.16
CA ILE A 610 5.11 -12.11 21.53
C ILE A 610 5.45 -12.30 23.02
N ALA A 611 4.45 -12.34 23.90
CA ALA A 611 4.64 -12.63 25.33
C ALA A 611 5.25 -14.03 25.54
N ASN A 612 4.71 -15.07 24.91
CA ASN A 612 5.25 -16.45 25.00
C ASN A 612 6.67 -16.56 24.44
N LEU A 613 6.98 -15.93 23.30
CA LEU A 613 8.33 -15.85 22.72
C LEU A 613 9.31 -15.15 23.67
N ALA A 614 8.84 -14.10 24.35
CA ALA A 614 9.60 -13.37 25.34
C ALA A 614 9.66 -14.04 26.72
N GLY A 615 8.89 -15.12 26.97
CA GLY A 615 8.72 -15.71 28.31
C GLY A 615 8.00 -14.80 29.32
N ASN A 616 7.28 -13.78 28.83
CA ASN A 616 6.47 -12.87 29.64
C ASN A 616 5.12 -13.53 29.99
N ASN A 617 4.72 -13.44 31.26
CA ASN A 617 3.45 -13.96 31.78
C ASN A 617 2.44 -12.87 32.16
N SER A 618 2.79 -11.58 31.99
CA SER A 618 1.98 -10.44 32.42
C SER A 618 1.83 -9.41 31.30
N LEU A 619 0.59 -9.17 30.85
CA LEU A 619 0.27 -8.17 29.83
C LEU A 619 -0.03 -6.81 30.49
N VAL A 620 0.50 -5.72 29.95
CA VAL A 620 0.25 -4.36 30.46
C VAL A 620 0.13 -3.37 29.30
N LEU A 621 -0.91 -2.53 29.33
CA LEU A 621 -1.14 -1.44 28.39
C LEU A 621 -0.16 -0.28 28.66
N PRO A 622 0.55 0.23 27.65
CA PRO A 622 1.59 1.24 27.83
C PRO A 622 1.03 2.65 28.09
N VAL A 623 1.79 3.50 28.77
CA VAL A 623 1.57 4.96 28.74
C VAL A 623 1.93 5.49 27.35
N PRO A 624 1.03 6.21 26.66
CA PRO A 624 1.36 6.86 25.40
C PRO A 624 2.21 8.10 25.64
N ALA A 625 3.41 8.13 25.05
CA ALA A 625 4.20 9.35 24.90
C ALA A 625 3.78 10.01 23.58
N PHE A 626 2.99 11.08 23.69
CA PHE A 626 2.51 11.82 22.52
C PHE A 626 3.51 12.91 22.15
N ASN A 627 4.17 12.82 20.99
CA ASN A 627 4.90 13.94 20.41
C ASN A 627 3.90 15.05 20.03
N VAL A 628 4.04 16.25 20.60
CA VAL A 628 3.06 17.35 20.41
C VAL A 628 3.67 18.69 19.99
N ILE A 629 4.99 18.85 20.08
CA ILE A 629 5.73 19.96 19.44
C ILE A 629 7.00 19.38 18.79
N ASN A 630 7.19 19.65 17.49
CA ASN A 630 8.35 19.23 16.73
C ASN A 630 9.40 20.36 16.64
N GLY A 631 10.66 19.96 16.72
CA GLY A 631 11.87 20.76 16.50
C GLY A 631 12.90 19.94 15.71
N GLY A 632 14.19 20.17 15.98
CA GLY A 632 15.31 19.44 15.36
C GLY A 632 15.23 19.42 13.83
N SER A 633 15.64 18.31 13.23
CA SER A 633 15.56 18.09 11.77
C SER A 633 14.13 17.84 11.25
N HIS A 634 13.13 17.74 12.14
CA HIS A 634 11.72 17.48 11.80
C HIS A 634 10.82 18.74 11.79
N ALA A 635 11.37 19.94 11.99
CA ALA A 635 10.63 21.20 11.86
C ALA A 635 11.50 22.37 11.39
N GLY A 636 10.97 23.15 10.45
CA GLY A 636 11.56 24.40 9.94
C GLY A 636 11.47 25.60 10.91
N ASN A 637 11.53 25.35 12.22
CA ASN A 637 11.66 26.37 13.26
C ASN A 637 13.10 26.38 13.80
N LYS A 638 13.43 27.30 14.71
CA LYS A 638 14.76 27.40 15.33
C LYS A 638 15.03 26.35 16.42
N LEU A 639 14.00 25.66 16.88
CA LEU A 639 14.04 24.75 18.03
C LEU A 639 15.03 23.60 17.79
N ALA A 640 16.10 23.53 18.57
CA ALA A 640 17.17 22.55 18.35
C ALA A 640 16.76 21.13 18.76
N MET A 641 16.08 20.98 19.89
CA MET A 641 15.63 19.69 20.42
C MET A 641 14.46 19.16 19.56
N GLN A 642 14.46 17.85 19.30
CA GLN A 642 13.64 17.24 18.25
C GLN A 642 12.14 17.12 18.59
N GLU A 643 11.80 16.73 19.83
CA GLU A 643 10.41 16.53 20.23
C GLU A 643 10.16 16.94 21.68
N PHE A 644 8.97 17.49 21.91
CA PHE A 644 8.44 17.72 23.26
C PHE A 644 7.16 16.91 23.40
N MET A 645 7.22 15.91 24.27
CA MET A 645 6.19 14.89 24.45
C MET A 645 5.35 15.13 25.71
N ILE A 646 4.11 14.64 25.70
CA ILE A 646 3.25 14.57 26.90
C ILE A 646 2.87 13.12 27.22
N LEU A 647 2.97 12.75 28.50
CA LEU A 647 2.71 11.41 29.02
C LEU A 647 1.61 11.47 30.11
N PRO A 648 0.42 10.88 29.91
CA PRO A 648 -0.69 10.87 30.86
C PRO A 648 -0.53 9.75 31.91
N THR A 649 0.54 9.81 32.71
CA THR A 649 0.86 8.80 33.74
C THR A 649 -0.18 8.73 34.87
N GLY A 650 -0.95 9.79 35.11
CA GLY A 650 -2.03 9.87 36.10
C GLY A 650 -3.44 9.49 35.59
N ALA A 651 -3.53 8.82 34.45
CA ALA A 651 -4.75 8.17 33.97
C ALA A 651 -4.94 6.77 34.62
N SER A 652 -6.18 6.32 34.80
CA SER A 652 -6.51 4.99 35.34
C SER A 652 -6.66 3.90 34.27
N SER A 653 -6.68 4.28 32.99
CA SER A 653 -6.96 3.41 31.84
C SER A 653 -6.35 4.03 30.58
N PHE A 654 -6.08 3.21 29.56
CA PHE A 654 -5.55 3.69 28.28
C PHE A 654 -6.55 4.61 27.55
N LYS A 655 -7.85 4.33 27.66
CA LYS A 655 -8.93 5.21 27.20
C LYS A 655 -8.97 6.57 27.90
N GLU A 656 -8.68 6.64 29.21
CA GLU A 656 -8.53 7.93 29.90
C GLU A 656 -7.25 8.65 29.44
N ALA A 657 -6.14 7.91 29.25
CA ALA A 657 -4.87 8.43 28.74
C ALA A 657 -5.00 9.08 27.36
N MET A 658 -5.66 8.39 26.42
CA MET A 658 -5.97 8.91 25.08
C MET A 658 -6.81 10.19 25.14
N LYS A 659 -7.81 10.25 26.02
CA LYS A 659 -8.63 11.45 26.22
C LYS A 659 -7.78 12.62 26.71
N MET A 660 -6.94 12.41 27.72
CA MET A 660 -6.06 13.46 28.27
C MET A 660 -5.11 14.02 27.21
N GLY A 661 -4.44 13.14 26.45
CA GLY A 661 -3.53 13.55 25.37
C GLY A 661 -4.22 14.40 24.30
N ALA A 662 -5.37 13.96 23.81
CA ALA A 662 -6.14 14.67 22.79
C ALA A 662 -6.64 16.05 23.27
N GLU A 663 -7.15 16.13 24.51
CA GLU A 663 -7.62 17.41 25.09
C GLU A 663 -6.45 18.39 25.30
N VAL A 664 -5.31 17.95 25.84
CA VAL A 664 -4.10 18.78 25.96
C VAL A 664 -3.62 19.25 24.59
N TYR A 665 -3.61 18.37 23.57
CA TYR A 665 -3.20 18.72 22.19
C TYR A 665 -4.12 19.79 21.56
N HIS A 666 -5.43 19.71 21.75
CA HIS A 666 -6.37 20.73 21.28
C HIS A 666 -6.27 22.06 22.05
N HIS A 667 -6.00 22.01 23.37
CA HIS A 667 -5.67 23.20 24.15
C HIS A 667 -4.34 23.82 23.70
N LEU A 668 -3.31 23.02 23.42
CA LEU A 668 -2.01 23.46 22.89
C LEU A 668 -2.17 24.17 21.54
N LYS A 669 -2.95 23.59 20.60
CA LYS A 669 -3.30 24.25 19.34
C LYS A 669 -3.89 25.64 19.55
N SER A 670 -4.74 25.78 20.56
CA SER A 670 -5.39 27.04 20.91
C SER A 670 -4.44 28.05 21.59
N VAL A 671 -3.45 27.58 22.35
CA VAL A 671 -2.38 28.41 22.93
C VAL A 671 -1.46 28.92 21.82
N ILE A 672 -0.96 28.02 20.96
CA ILE A 672 -0.08 28.35 19.83
C ILE A 672 -0.79 29.35 18.89
N LYS A 673 -2.04 29.08 18.49
CA LYS A 673 -2.82 29.99 17.63
C LYS A 673 -2.93 31.40 18.19
N LYS A 674 -3.09 31.52 19.52
CA LYS A 674 -3.21 32.83 20.20
C LYS A 674 -1.86 33.58 20.27
N LYS A 675 -0.73 32.87 20.33
CA LYS A 675 0.60 33.47 20.50
C LYS A 675 1.34 33.75 19.18
N TYR A 676 1.21 32.86 18.19
CA TYR A 676 1.98 32.89 16.93
C TYR A 676 1.12 32.95 15.65
N GLY A 677 -0.20 33.00 15.77
CA GLY A 677 -1.11 33.01 14.61
C GLY A 677 -1.52 31.61 14.13
N GLN A 678 -2.32 31.57 13.05
CA GLN A 678 -2.93 30.33 12.55
C GLN A 678 -1.89 29.36 11.97
N ASP A 679 -0.90 29.87 11.25
CA ASP A 679 0.02 29.09 10.43
C ASP A 679 1.00 28.27 11.29
N ALA A 680 1.33 28.77 12.48
CA ALA A 680 2.06 28.06 13.51
C ALA A 680 1.33 26.82 14.07
N THR A 681 0.08 26.56 13.68
CA THR A 681 -0.68 25.34 14.04
C THR A 681 -0.72 24.27 12.95
N ASN A 682 0.14 24.41 11.95
CA ASN A 682 0.54 23.32 11.06
C ASN A 682 1.32 22.24 11.83
N VAL A 683 1.37 21.03 11.28
CA VAL A 683 1.92 19.85 11.96
C VAL A 683 3.03 19.19 11.15
N GLY A 684 4.01 18.61 11.85
CA GLY A 684 5.10 17.85 11.23
C GLY A 684 4.69 16.43 10.80
N ASP A 685 5.70 15.63 10.44
CA ASP A 685 5.54 14.22 10.03
C ASP A 685 4.74 13.42 11.06
N GLU A 686 4.96 13.68 12.35
CA GLU A 686 4.41 12.90 13.46
C GLU A 686 3.13 13.50 14.06
N GLY A 687 2.64 14.61 13.49
CA GLY A 687 1.40 15.27 13.89
C GLY A 687 1.53 16.27 15.05
N GLY A 688 2.70 16.41 15.68
CA GLY A 688 2.99 17.50 16.61
C GLY A 688 3.11 18.85 15.88
N PHE A 689 2.92 19.96 16.61
CA PHE A 689 2.93 21.29 16.01
C PHE A 689 4.35 21.79 15.73
N ALA A 690 4.52 22.58 14.67
CA ALA A 690 5.79 23.24 14.32
C ALA A 690 5.74 24.78 14.46
N PRO A 691 5.49 25.34 15.66
CA PRO A 691 5.49 26.78 15.88
C PRO A 691 6.90 27.38 15.77
N ASN A 692 6.98 28.68 15.43
CA ASN A 692 8.24 29.45 15.36
C ASN A 692 8.73 29.88 16.75
N ILE A 693 9.00 28.89 17.60
CA ILE A 693 9.60 29.04 18.92
C ILE A 693 11.06 29.49 18.79
N GLN A 694 11.54 30.34 19.70
CA GLN A 694 12.91 30.85 19.69
C GLN A 694 13.89 30.06 20.59
N ASP A 695 13.42 29.35 21.62
CA ASP A 695 14.25 28.53 22.51
C ASP A 695 13.49 27.33 23.13
N ASN A 696 14.22 26.38 23.71
CA ASN A 696 13.64 25.14 24.25
C ASN A 696 12.76 25.36 25.51
N GLN A 697 12.99 26.43 26.28
CA GLN A 697 12.23 26.74 27.52
C GLN A 697 10.84 27.27 27.16
N GLU A 698 10.74 28.08 26.09
CA GLU A 698 9.48 28.55 25.52
C GLU A 698 8.58 27.38 25.04
N GLY A 699 9.16 26.29 24.54
CA GLY A 699 8.43 25.05 24.22
C GLY A 699 7.83 24.37 25.46
N LEU A 700 8.60 24.27 26.54
CA LEU A 700 8.16 23.67 27.81
C LEU A 700 7.05 24.51 28.48
N GLU A 701 7.14 25.84 28.45
CA GLU A 701 6.07 26.74 28.94
C GLU A 701 4.77 26.64 28.13
N LEU A 702 4.84 26.38 26.82
CA LEU A 702 3.65 26.12 26.01
C LEU A 702 2.94 24.82 26.45
N LEU A 703 3.69 23.76 26.73
CA LEU A 703 3.13 22.49 27.26
C LEU A 703 2.55 22.67 28.66
N LYS A 704 3.30 23.28 29.58
CA LYS A 704 2.87 23.62 30.96
C LYS A 704 1.57 24.43 30.95
N THR A 705 1.47 25.42 30.06
CA THR A 705 0.26 26.22 29.83
C THR A 705 -0.91 25.40 29.25
N ALA A 706 -0.65 24.48 28.32
CA ALA A 706 -1.69 23.64 27.72
C ALA A 706 -2.24 22.59 28.70
N ILE A 707 -1.37 21.91 29.44
CA ILE A 707 -1.71 20.92 30.48
C ILE A 707 -2.58 21.57 31.57
N ALA A 708 -2.20 22.77 32.02
CA ALA A 708 -2.97 23.54 33.01
C ALA A 708 -4.36 23.95 32.47
N LYS A 709 -4.45 24.36 31.19
CA LYS A 709 -5.74 24.73 30.56
C LYS A 709 -6.67 23.56 30.31
N ALA A 710 -6.14 22.36 30.10
CA ALA A 710 -6.90 21.12 30.01
C ALA A 710 -7.32 20.57 31.40
N GLY A 711 -6.79 21.12 32.50
CA GLY A 711 -7.09 20.68 33.86
C GLY A 711 -6.32 19.43 34.32
N TYR A 712 -5.23 19.06 33.63
CA TYR A 712 -4.48 17.81 33.88
C TYR A 712 -3.10 18.00 34.53
N THR A 713 -2.85 19.14 35.17
CA THR A 713 -1.66 19.37 36.00
C THR A 713 -1.49 18.26 37.05
N GLY A 714 -0.32 17.63 37.09
CA GLY A 714 -0.03 16.50 37.99
C GLY A 714 -0.59 15.14 37.55
N LYS A 715 -1.37 15.09 36.46
CA LYS A 715 -1.78 13.84 35.78
C LYS A 715 -1.07 13.62 34.44
N VAL A 716 -0.71 14.71 33.76
CA VAL A 716 0.11 14.69 32.54
C VAL A 716 1.47 15.29 32.88
N VAL A 717 2.52 14.54 32.55
CA VAL A 717 3.94 14.91 32.70
C VAL A 717 4.60 15.03 31.32
N ILE A 718 5.83 15.54 31.27
CA ILE A 718 6.54 15.84 30.03
C ILE A 718 7.63 14.78 29.77
N GLY A 719 7.81 14.46 28.49
CA GLY A 719 9.01 13.78 27.99
C GLY A 719 9.67 14.66 26.92
N MET A 720 10.94 14.41 26.62
CA MET A 720 11.66 15.10 25.54
C MET A 720 12.45 14.09 24.73
N ASP A 721 12.50 14.28 23.42
CA ASP A 721 13.54 13.72 22.56
C ASP A 721 14.40 14.87 22.06
N VAL A 722 15.69 14.76 22.32
CA VAL A 722 16.67 15.79 21.98
C VAL A 722 17.28 15.51 20.61
N ALA A 723 17.55 14.24 20.29
CA ALA A 723 18.38 13.79 19.16
C ALA A 723 19.71 14.56 19.03
N ALA A 724 20.47 14.67 20.13
CA ALA A 724 21.65 15.54 20.21
C ALA A 724 22.76 15.24 19.18
N SER A 725 22.79 14.02 18.62
CA SER A 725 23.63 13.62 17.49
C SER A 725 23.50 14.56 16.28
N GLU A 726 22.29 15.08 16.00
CA GLU A 726 22.01 15.95 14.84
C GLU A 726 22.67 17.34 14.93
N PHE A 727 23.08 17.76 16.14
CA PHE A 727 23.71 19.07 16.38
C PHE A 727 25.04 18.99 17.14
N TYR A 728 25.69 17.83 17.10
CA TYR A 728 27.03 17.63 17.66
C TYR A 728 28.13 17.95 16.64
N GLY A 729 29.04 18.84 17.02
CA GLY A 729 30.13 19.33 16.19
C GLY A 729 31.40 18.48 16.25
N THR A 730 32.20 18.53 15.19
CA THR A 730 33.53 17.88 15.12
C THR A 730 34.54 18.43 16.14
N ASP A 731 34.24 19.58 16.76
CA ASP A 731 34.95 20.19 17.89
C ASP A 731 34.53 19.63 19.26
N LYS A 732 33.62 18.65 19.29
CA LYS A 732 32.99 18.06 20.49
C LYS A 732 32.15 19.05 21.30
N THR A 733 31.46 19.95 20.61
CA THR A 733 30.46 20.86 21.20
C THR A 733 29.07 20.59 20.63
N TYR A 734 28.03 20.93 21.36
CA TYR A 734 26.63 20.84 20.93
C TYR A 734 26.13 22.23 20.55
N ASP A 735 25.63 22.38 19.32
CA ASP A 735 25.27 23.68 18.76
C ASP A 735 23.75 23.92 18.78
N LEU A 736 23.27 24.69 19.75
CA LEU A 736 21.83 24.95 19.90
C LEU A 736 21.24 25.89 18.84
N ASN A 737 22.04 26.41 17.90
CA ASN A 737 21.58 27.21 16.76
C ASN A 737 22.01 26.60 15.41
N PHE A 738 22.28 25.29 15.34
CA PHE A 738 22.76 24.59 14.13
C PHE A 738 21.94 24.80 12.84
N LYS A 739 20.66 25.22 12.96
CA LYS A 739 19.74 25.51 11.86
C LYS A 739 19.77 26.97 11.37
N GLU A 740 20.57 27.86 11.94
CA GLU A 740 20.67 29.26 11.49
C GLU A 740 21.76 29.44 10.41
N GLU A 741 21.38 30.01 9.25
CA GLU A 741 22.28 30.21 8.10
C GLU A 741 23.51 31.08 8.42
N ASN A 742 23.39 31.99 9.39
CA ASN A 742 24.44 32.90 9.85
C ASN A 742 24.94 32.54 11.26
N ASN A 743 24.97 31.25 11.60
CA ASN A 743 25.45 30.76 12.89
C ASN A 743 26.94 31.13 13.11
N ASP A 744 27.19 31.96 14.13
CA ASP A 744 28.52 32.44 14.53
C ASP A 744 29.22 31.52 15.56
N GLY A 745 28.57 30.43 15.95
CA GLY A 745 29.04 29.50 16.98
C GLY A 745 28.82 29.98 18.42
N SER A 746 28.19 31.14 18.65
CA SER A 746 27.95 31.69 19.99
C SER A 746 27.03 30.84 20.88
N LYS A 747 26.38 29.83 20.30
CA LYS A 747 25.42 28.90 20.92
C LYS A 747 25.94 27.47 21.06
N LYS A 748 27.22 27.26 20.75
CA LYS A 748 27.96 26.03 21.05
C LYS A 748 28.21 25.90 22.55
N ILE A 749 27.87 24.75 23.12
CA ILE A 749 28.08 24.42 24.53
C ILE A 749 28.74 23.04 24.69
N THR A 750 29.41 22.82 25.82
CA THR A 750 30.03 21.52 26.15
C THR A 750 28.98 20.51 26.63
N GLY A 751 29.31 19.21 26.59
CA GLY A 751 28.45 18.16 27.15
C GLY A 751 28.09 18.39 28.62
N ASP A 752 29.03 18.82 29.46
CA ASP A 752 28.74 19.18 30.86
C ASP A 752 27.81 20.39 31.00
N ALA A 753 27.89 21.39 30.11
CA ALA A 753 26.97 22.53 30.12
C ALA A 753 25.56 22.14 29.61
N LEU A 754 25.46 21.24 28.63
CA LEU A 754 24.21 20.68 28.14
C LEU A 754 23.54 19.77 29.20
N LYS A 755 24.33 18.99 29.93
CA LYS A 755 23.92 18.21 31.12
C LYS A 755 23.29 19.11 32.19
N ASP A 756 23.94 20.23 32.51
CA ASP A 756 23.42 21.19 33.49
C ASP A 756 22.18 21.95 32.99
N LEU A 757 22.02 22.14 31.67
CA LEU A 757 20.78 22.63 31.06
C LEU A 757 19.62 21.64 31.24
N TYR A 758 19.83 20.33 31.05
CA TYR A 758 18.78 19.34 31.33
C TYR A 758 18.36 19.33 32.79
N LYS A 759 19.33 19.42 33.71
CA LYS A 759 19.07 19.50 35.14
C LYS A 759 18.25 20.74 35.51
N SER A 760 18.50 21.90 34.87
CA SER A 760 17.67 23.08 35.07
C SER A 760 16.22 22.86 34.60
N PHE A 761 16.03 22.27 33.41
CA PHE A 761 14.68 21.93 32.91
C PHE A 761 13.94 20.93 33.82
N VAL A 762 14.61 19.87 34.30
CA VAL A 762 14.02 18.88 35.23
C VAL A 762 13.59 19.53 36.56
N SER A 763 14.28 20.60 37.00
CA SER A 763 13.90 21.35 38.21
C SER A 763 12.76 22.37 38.03
N GLU A 764 12.46 22.82 36.81
CA GLU A 764 11.41 23.81 36.51
C GLU A 764 10.14 23.21 35.88
N TYR A 765 10.25 22.04 35.25
CA TYR A 765 9.18 21.36 34.50
C TYR A 765 9.03 19.90 34.95
N PRO A 766 7.83 19.31 34.88
CA PRO A 766 7.59 17.92 35.26
C PRO A 766 8.09 16.94 34.19
N ILE A 767 9.40 16.95 33.90
CA ILE A 767 10.05 16.08 32.92
C ILE A 767 10.40 14.75 33.59
N VAL A 768 9.91 13.64 33.02
CA VAL A 768 10.15 12.29 33.55
C VAL A 768 10.95 11.39 32.60
N SER A 769 11.20 11.83 31.37
CA SER A 769 11.96 11.09 30.36
C SER A 769 12.71 12.05 29.43
N ILE A 770 13.98 11.75 29.16
CA ILE A 770 14.81 12.42 28.15
C ILE A 770 15.41 11.34 27.26
N GLU A 771 15.15 11.45 25.96
CA GLU A 771 15.64 10.59 24.87
C GLU A 771 16.77 11.32 24.12
N ASP A 772 17.83 10.58 23.83
CA ASP A 772 19.10 11.01 23.22
C ASP A 772 19.67 12.38 23.64
N PRO A 773 19.92 12.61 24.95
CA PRO A 773 20.49 13.85 25.48
C PRO A 773 21.91 14.20 24.99
N PHE A 774 22.66 13.24 24.44
CA PHE A 774 24.02 13.45 23.92
C PHE A 774 24.24 12.66 22.63
N ASP A 775 25.29 12.98 21.89
CA ASP A 775 25.70 12.25 20.70
C ASP A 775 25.86 10.75 20.99
N GLN A 776 25.49 9.92 20.02
CA GLN A 776 25.51 8.46 20.11
C GLN A 776 26.85 7.84 20.56
N ASP A 777 27.97 8.56 20.45
CA ASP A 777 29.30 8.13 20.91
C ASP A 777 29.88 8.98 22.07
N ASP A 778 29.10 9.88 22.67
CA ASP A 778 29.43 10.61 23.90
C ASP A 778 29.06 9.83 25.18
N TRP A 779 29.55 8.59 25.26
CA TRP A 779 29.31 7.65 26.35
C TRP A 779 29.68 8.22 27.75
N GLU A 780 30.57 9.21 27.82
CA GLU A 780 30.96 9.88 29.06
C GLU A 780 29.82 10.77 29.61
N HIS A 781 29.24 11.66 28.81
CA HIS A 781 28.18 12.56 29.29
C HIS A 781 26.86 11.82 29.56
N TYR A 782 26.57 10.77 28.78
CA TYR A 782 25.52 9.80 29.11
C TYR A 782 25.67 9.23 30.53
N ALA A 783 26.84 8.67 30.85
CA ALA A 783 27.11 8.11 32.17
C ALA A 783 27.07 9.18 33.29
N LYS A 784 27.56 10.41 33.04
CA LYS A 784 27.43 11.55 33.97
C LYS A 784 25.97 11.87 34.27
N LEU A 785 25.15 12.11 33.25
CA LEU A 785 23.73 12.48 33.42
C LEU A 785 22.93 11.35 34.10
N THR A 786 23.15 10.11 33.69
CA THR A 786 22.49 8.94 34.30
C THR A 786 22.92 8.74 35.76
N ALA A 787 24.15 9.08 36.14
CA ALA A 787 24.60 9.08 37.54
C ALA A 787 24.07 10.27 38.36
N GLU A 788 23.81 11.43 37.74
CA GLU A 788 23.34 12.64 38.42
C GLU A 788 21.81 12.71 38.58
N ILE A 789 21.01 12.23 37.62
CA ILE A 789 19.53 12.31 37.65
C ILE A 789 18.80 11.01 37.27
N GLY A 790 19.50 9.92 36.95
CA GLY A 790 18.88 8.71 36.38
C GLY A 790 17.95 7.92 37.32
N GLU A 791 18.00 8.18 38.63
CA GLU A 791 17.01 7.64 39.57
C GLU A 791 15.64 8.31 39.39
N GLU A 792 15.60 9.64 39.33
CA GLU A 792 14.38 10.44 39.16
C GLU A 792 13.86 10.38 37.72
N VAL A 793 14.74 10.56 36.73
CA VAL A 793 14.41 10.72 35.32
C VAL A 793 14.79 9.48 34.50
N GLN A 794 13.92 9.10 33.57
CA GLN A 794 14.25 8.09 32.57
C GLN A 794 15.21 8.66 31.52
N ILE A 795 16.38 8.06 31.37
CA ILE A 795 17.33 8.38 30.29
C ILE A 795 17.20 7.27 29.25
N VAL A 796 16.58 7.60 28.10
CA VAL A 796 16.35 6.67 26.99
C VAL A 796 17.49 6.82 25.98
N GLY A 797 18.04 5.69 25.52
CA GLY A 797 18.90 5.67 24.33
C GLY A 797 18.13 5.18 23.11
N ASP A 798 18.17 5.95 22.02
CA ASP A 798 17.81 5.54 20.66
C ASP A 798 19.07 5.33 19.82
N ASP A 799 19.69 6.36 19.23
CA ASP A 799 20.92 6.24 18.44
C ASP A 799 22.10 5.70 19.28
N LEU A 800 22.11 5.95 20.59
CA LEU A 800 23.07 5.33 21.53
C LEU A 800 23.00 3.78 21.51
N LEU A 801 21.84 3.20 21.16
CA LEU A 801 21.56 1.77 21.28
C LEU A 801 21.19 1.10 19.94
N VAL A 802 20.55 1.82 19.02
CA VAL A 802 19.94 1.38 17.75
C VAL A 802 19.25 0.00 17.83
N THR A 803 18.48 -0.23 18.90
CA THR A 803 17.81 -1.50 19.23
C THR A 803 18.76 -2.72 19.25
N ASN A 804 20.07 -2.50 19.37
CA ASN A 804 21.11 -3.52 19.17
C ASN A 804 21.60 -4.12 20.51
N PRO A 805 21.44 -5.44 20.75
CA PRO A 805 21.86 -6.09 22.00
C PRO A 805 23.31 -5.81 22.43
N LYS A 806 24.25 -5.60 21.49
CA LYS A 806 25.66 -5.31 21.82
C LYS A 806 25.87 -3.88 22.35
N ARG A 807 25.13 -2.90 21.83
CA ARG A 807 25.16 -1.53 22.37
C ARG A 807 24.41 -1.47 23.71
N VAL A 808 23.31 -2.23 23.86
CA VAL A 808 22.60 -2.41 25.14
C VAL A 808 23.52 -3.03 26.20
N GLU A 809 24.25 -4.11 25.89
CA GLU A 809 25.23 -4.73 26.81
C GLU A 809 26.32 -3.74 27.25
N LYS A 810 26.91 -3.00 26.29
CA LYS A 810 27.88 -1.93 26.59
C LYS A 810 27.28 -0.85 27.50
N ALA A 811 26.08 -0.37 27.18
CA ALA A 811 25.42 0.71 27.92
C ALA A 811 25.01 0.31 29.34
N ILE A 812 24.63 -0.96 29.56
CA ILE A 812 24.40 -1.54 30.90
C ILE A 812 25.71 -1.55 31.70
N LYS A 813 26.81 -2.02 31.09
CA LYS A 813 28.13 -2.10 31.73
C LYS A 813 28.69 -0.71 32.10
N GLU A 814 28.51 0.27 31.23
CA GLU A 814 29.02 1.64 31.39
C GLU A 814 28.03 2.57 32.13
N LYS A 815 26.82 2.08 32.44
CA LYS A 815 25.72 2.84 33.06
C LYS A 815 25.33 4.11 32.28
N ALA A 816 25.41 4.04 30.96
CA ALA A 816 25.21 5.19 30.07
C ALA A 816 23.76 5.72 30.07
N CYS A 817 22.77 4.84 30.16
CA CYS A 817 21.35 5.18 30.18
C CYS A 817 20.58 4.23 31.11
N ASN A 818 19.25 4.41 31.22
CA ASN A 818 18.39 3.55 32.04
C ASN A 818 17.10 3.09 31.34
N ALA A 819 16.97 3.35 30.05
CA ALA A 819 15.90 2.84 29.20
C ALA A 819 16.34 2.66 27.73
N LEU A 820 15.68 1.72 27.05
CA LEU A 820 15.85 1.42 25.62
C LEU A 820 14.67 1.98 24.81
N LEU A 821 14.94 2.71 23.73
CA LEU A 821 13.96 2.87 22.65
C LEU A 821 13.96 1.63 21.75
N LEU A 822 12.79 1.07 21.50
CA LEU A 822 12.58 -0.17 20.74
C LEU A 822 11.98 0.15 19.37
N LYS A 823 12.84 0.29 18.35
CA LYS A 823 12.46 0.48 16.94
C LYS A 823 12.80 -0.81 16.18
N VAL A 824 11.80 -1.66 15.96
CA VAL A 824 11.98 -3.03 15.40
C VAL A 824 12.76 -3.09 14.07
N ASN A 825 12.69 -2.04 13.25
CA ASN A 825 13.40 -1.98 11.97
C ASN A 825 14.84 -1.43 12.05
N GLN A 826 15.33 -0.97 13.21
CA GLN A 826 16.76 -0.70 13.42
C GLN A 826 17.56 -2.00 13.51
N ILE A 827 17.01 -3.03 14.16
CA ILE A 827 17.66 -4.34 14.33
C ILE A 827 17.22 -5.36 13.27
N GLY A 828 16.09 -5.15 12.61
CA GLY A 828 15.67 -5.91 11.42
C GLY A 828 14.93 -7.22 11.69
N SER A 829 14.87 -7.70 12.95
CA SER A 829 14.06 -8.87 13.31
C SER A 829 13.31 -8.71 14.63
N VAL A 830 12.14 -9.36 14.72
CA VAL A 830 11.35 -9.44 15.96
C VAL A 830 12.10 -10.23 17.03
N THR A 831 12.88 -11.26 16.66
CA THR A 831 13.65 -12.08 17.60
C THR A 831 14.71 -11.25 18.34
N GLU A 832 15.52 -10.48 17.61
CA GLU A 832 16.57 -9.64 18.19
C GLU A 832 15.98 -8.43 18.93
N SER A 833 14.83 -7.91 18.46
CA SER A 833 14.04 -6.93 19.20
C SER A 833 13.63 -7.47 20.59
N ILE A 834 13.12 -8.71 20.66
CA ILE A 834 12.76 -9.36 21.93
C ILE A 834 14.00 -9.60 22.80
N GLU A 835 15.14 -9.98 22.22
CA GLU A 835 16.39 -10.16 22.97
C GLU A 835 16.86 -8.86 23.63
N ALA A 836 16.87 -7.73 22.88
CA ALA A 836 17.21 -6.42 23.41
C ALA A 836 16.28 -6.02 24.57
N VAL A 837 14.97 -6.19 24.41
CA VAL A 837 13.96 -5.91 25.45
C VAL A 837 14.18 -6.74 26.71
N LYS A 838 14.46 -8.05 26.57
CA LYS A 838 14.75 -8.91 27.72
C LYS A 838 16.07 -8.54 28.40
N MET A 839 17.09 -8.13 27.64
CA MET A 839 18.35 -7.65 28.20
C MET A 839 18.14 -6.37 29.03
N SER A 840 17.42 -5.38 28.50
CA SER A 840 17.06 -4.16 29.23
C SER A 840 16.21 -4.46 30.47
N LYS A 841 15.15 -5.27 30.38
CA LYS A 841 14.32 -5.62 31.54
C LYS A 841 15.13 -6.29 32.66
N ARG A 842 16.07 -7.19 32.35
CA ARG A 842 16.98 -7.80 33.34
C ARG A 842 17.92 -6.80 34.01
N ALA A 843 18.33 -5.74 33.32
CA ALA A 843 19.07 -4.63 33.90
C ALA A 843 18.19 -3.68 34.73
N GLY A 844 16.88 -3.96 34.87
CA GLY A 844 15.92 -3.09 35.52
C GLY A 844 15.63 -1.80 34.74
N TRP A 845 15.85 -1.81 33.42
CA TRP A 845 15.64 -0.64 32.57
C TRP A 845 14.20 -0.51 32.08
N GLY A 846 13.82 0.73 31.76
CA GLY A 846 12.63 1.00 30.96
C GLY A 846 12.81 0.50 29.53
N VAL A 847 11.70 0.20 28.87
CA VAL A 847 11.66 -0.07 27.43
C VAL A 847 10.50 0.74 26.85
N MET A 848 10.73 1.47 25.77
CA MET A 848 9.71 2.26 25.09
C MET A 848 9.57 1.77 23.66
N ALA A 849 8.45 1.10 23.36
CA ALA A 849 8.10 0.72 21.99
C ALA A 849 7.95 1.99 21.14
N SER A 850 8.52 2.00 19.94
CA SER A 850 8.56 3.22 19.13
C SER A 850 8.20 2.98 17.67
N HIS A 851 7.40 3.91 17.15
CA HIS A 851 7.20 4.16 15.72
C HIS A 851 8.47 4.67 15.01
N ARG A 852 8.30 5.00 13.74
CA ARG A 852 9.24 5.82 12.96
C ARG A 852 8.55 7.09 12.45
N SER A 853 9.35 8.08 12.07
CA SER A 853 8.86 9.33 11.50
C SER A 853 8.13 9.13 10.17
N GLY A 854 8.58 8.18 9.33
CA GLY A 854 7.77 7.58 8.27
C GLY A 854 7.01 6.34 8.79
N GLU A 855 5.70 6.28 8.61
CA GLU A 855 4.83 5.23 9.17
C GLU A 855 3.65 4.89 8.25
N THR A 856 2.99 3.76 8.53
CA THR A 856 1.85 3.21 7.78
C THR A 856 0.61 3.03 8.67
N GLU A 857 -0.47 2.49 8.12
CA GLU A 857 -1.65 2.03 8.88
C GLU A 857 -1.43 0.74 9.68
N ASP A 858 -0.28 0.07 9.56
CA ASP A 858 0.08 -1.11 10.37
C ASP A 858 -0.01 -0.79 11.88
N THR A 859 -0.28 -1.81 12.71
CA THR A 859 -0.41 -1.63 14.16
C THR A 859 0.49 -2.55 14.99
N PHE A 860 1.45 -3.27 14.39
CA PHE A 860 2.25 -4.30 15.07
C PHE A 860 2.92 -3.81 16.36
N ILE A 861 3.41 -2.56 16.40
CA ILE A 861 4.06 -1.99 17.59
C ILE A 861 3.12 -1.80 18.79
N ALA A 862 1.80 -1.73 18.57
CA ALA A 862 0.80 -1.74 19.64
C ALA A 862 0.78 -3.11 20.33
N ASP A 863 0.52 -4.18 19.58
CA ASP A 863 0.48 -5.57 20.05
C ASP A 863 1.84 -5.99 20.64
N LEU A 864 2.95 -5.53 20.06
CA LEU A 864 4.30 -5.69 20.60
C LEU A 864 4.47 -5.03 21.97
N SER A 865 4.01 -3.78 22.13
CA SER A 865 4.14 -3.03 23.39
C SER A 865 3.40 -3.70 24.55
N VAL A 866 2.23 -4.28 24.28
CA VAL A 866 1.41 -5.01 25.28
C VAL A 866 1.99 -6.40 25.55
N GLY A 867 2.37 -7.14 24.51
CA GLY A 867 2.96 -8.48 24.63
C GLY A 867 4.31 -8.50 25.35
N LEU A 868 5.13 -7.47 25.13
CA LEU A 868 6.38 -7.25 25.87
C LEU A 868 6.23 -6.40 27.12
N ALA A 869 4.98 -6.04 27.50
CA ALA A 869 4.65 -5.18 28.64
C ALA A 869 5.69 -4.05 28.83
N THR A 870 5.91 -3.26 27.77
CA THR A 870 6.96 -2.24 27.76
C THR A 870 6.67 -1.15 28.80
N GLY A 871 5.38 -0.88 29.03
CA GLY A 871 4.89 0.11 29.99
C GLY A 871 4.73 1.50 29.39
N GLN A 872 5.27 1.72 28.20
CA GLN A 872 5.30 3.00 27.50
C GLN A 872 5.47 2.78 25.98
N ILE A 873 4.87 3.66 25.19
CA ILE A 873 4.92 3.66 23.72
C ILE A 873 5.00 5.08 23.17
N LYS A 874 5.99 5.35 22.31
CA LYS A 874 6.12 6.56 21.50
C LYS A 874 5.55 6.26 20.11
N THR A 875 4.46 6.91 19.71
CA THR A 875 3.84 6.65 18.39
C THR A 875 3.18 7.90 17.78
N GLY A 876 3.75 9.08 18.05
CA GLY A 876 3.38 10.37 17.47
C GLY A 876 2.29 11.14 18.24
N ALA A 877 1.69 12.13 17.60
CA ALA A 877 0.59 12.91 18.18
C ALA A 877 -0.73 12.13 18.21
N PRO A 878 -1.75 12.58 18.96
CA PRO A 878 -3.15 12.20 18.73
C PRO A 878 -3.71 12.87 17.45
N CYS A 879 -2.95 12.80 16.35
CA CYS A 879 -3.23 13.41 15.05
C CYS A 879 -2.51 12.61 13.95
N ARG A 880 -3.07 12.62 12.73
CA ARG A 880 -2.66 11.80 11.57
C ARG A 880 -2.92 10.29 11.74
N SER A 881 -3.37 9.64 10.66
CA SER A 881 -3.98 8.31 10.73
C SER A 881 -2.98 7.20 11.02
N GLU A 882 -1.75 7.31 10.52
CA GLU A 882 -0.64 6.37 10.73
C GLU A 882 -0.15 6.33 12.18
N ARG A 883 -0.49 7.36 12.97
CA ARG A 883 -0.30 7.45 14.44
C ARG A 883 -1.51 6.88 15.18
N LEU A 884 -2.69 7.40 14.83
CA LEU A 884 -3.97 7.00 15.41
C LEU A 884 -4.30 5.52 15.20
N ALA A 885 -3.78 4.85 14.16
CA ALA A 885 -3.93 3.41 13.95
C ALA A 885 -3.43 2.58 15.15
N LYS A 886 -2.22 2.88 15.66
CA LYS A 886 -1.63 2.21 16.83
C LYS A 886 -2.42 2.49 18.10
N TYR A 887 -2.75 3.76 18.33
CA TYR A 887 -3.56 4.18 19.47
C TYR A 887 -4.95 3.51 19.47
N ASN A 888 -5.61 3.41 18.31
CA ASN A 888 -6.87 2.70 18.15
C ASN A 888 -6.74 1.18 18.34
N GLN A 889 -5.60 0.57 18.00
CA GLN A 889 -5.34 -0.84 18.28
C GLN A 889 -5.18 -1.10 19.78
N ILE A 890 -4.46 -0.26 20.53
CA ILE A 890 -4.35 -0.43 21.99
C ILE A 890 -5.72 -0.24 22.67
N LEU A 891 -6.58 0.65 22.16
CA LEU A 891 -7.98 0.76 22.62
C LEU A 891 -8.81 -0.52 22.36
N ARG A 892 -8.56 -1.25 21.25
CA ARG A 892 -9.18 -2.57 21.01
C ARG A 892 -8.64 -3.64 21.96
N ILE A 893 -7.33 -3.64 22.23
CA ILE A 893 -6.70 -4.58 23.16
C ILE A 893 -7.20 -4.32 24.60
N GLU A 894 -7.42 -3.06 25.00
CA GLU A 894 -8.09 -2.71 26.25
C GLU A 894 -9.54 -3.24 26.31
N GLU A 895 -10.28 -3.17 25.20
CA GLU A 895 -11.65 -3.71 25.10
C GLU A 895 -11.70 -5.25 25.12
N GLU A 896 -10.73 -5.94 24.50
CA GLU A 896 -10.64 -7.42 24.53
C GLU A 896 -10.18 -7.95 25.90
N LEU A 897 -9.20 -7.31 26.54
CA LEU A 897 -8.75 -7.67 27.89
C LEU A 897 -9.81 -7.34 28.96
N GLY A 898 -10.58 -6.27 28.77
CA GLY A 898 -11.74 -5.94 29.60
C GLY A 898 -11.38 -5.73 31.08
N ALA A 899 -11.71 -6.70 31.93
CA ALA A 899 -11.42 -6.64 33.37
C ALA A 899 -9.96 -7.00 33.71
N ASP A 900 -9.26 -7.71 32.82
CA ASP A 900 -7.85 -8.09 32.97
C ASP A 900 -6.90 -7.02 32.39
N ALA A 901 -7.44 -5.89 31.91
CA ALA A 901 -6.69 -4.77 31.35
C ALA A 901 -5.97 -3.95 32.42
N VAL A 902 -4.65 -4.11 32.54
CA VAL A 902 -3.79 -3.30 33.42
C VAL A 902 -3.15 -2.17 32.62
N TYR A 903 -3.33 -0.92 33.04
CA TYR A 903 -2.62 0.25 32.49
C TYR A 903 -1.39 0.60 33.35
N ALA A 904 -0.24 0.86 32.71
CA ALA A 904 1.03 1.05 33.42
C ALA A 904 1.08 2.31 34.31
N GLY A 905 0.44 3.41 33.89
CA GLY A 905 0.35 4.66 34.65
C GLY A 905 1.70 5.16 35.19
N ALA A 906 1.78 5.44 36.49
CA ALA A 906 3.02 5.88 37.14
C ALA A 906 4.17 4.83 37.09
N ASN A 907 3.85 3.55 36.89
CA ASN A 907 4.83 2.46 36.85
C ASN A 907 5.44 2.23 35.44
N PHE A 908 5.25 3.16 34.50
CA PHE A 908 5.65 3.03 33.09
C PHE A 908 7.10 2.57 32.84
N ARG A 909 8.05 2.95 33.70
CA ARG A 909 9.46 2.52 33.63
C ARG A 909 9.65 1.03 33.97
N ARG A 910 8.80 0.46 34.83
CA ARG A 910 8.89 -0.91 35.37
C ARG A 910 7.48 -1.48 35.67
N PRO A 911 6.68 -1.79 34.63
CA PRO A 911 5.28 -2.21 34.80
C PRO A 911 5.12 -3.67 35.26
N VAL A 912 6.17 -4.49 35.10
CA VAL A 912 6.22 -5.93 35.39
C VAL A 912 7.62 -6.31 35.87
N GLU A 913 7.73 -7.45 36.56
CA GLU A 913 9.01 -8.04 36.96
C GLU A 913 9.87 -8.45 35.73
N PRO A 914 11.21 -8.46 35.83
CA PRO A 914 12.12 -8.88 34.75
C PRO A 914 12.00 -10.35 34.32
N TYR A 915 12.37 -10.66 33.06
CA TYR A 915 12.29 -12.01 32.46
C TYR A 915 13.33 -12.31 31.35
#